data_AF-A0A833VZB8-F1
#
_entry.id   AF-A0A833VZB8-F1
#
_cell.length_a   1.000
_cell.length_b   1.000
_cell.length_c   1.000
_cell.angle_alpha   90.00
_cell.angle_beta   90.00
_cell.angle_gamma   90.00
#
_symmetry.space_group_name_H-M   'P 1'
#
loop_
_entity.id
_entity.type
_entity.pdbx_description
1 polymer ?
#
loop_
_entity_poly.entity_id
_entity_poly.type
_entity_poly.pdbx_seq_one_letter_code
_entity_poly.pdbx_strand_id
1 'polypeptide(L)'
;MGELNVCFQIDTDNRENFPSAAAFQTFKNQRDTFYEIFRIWEKNHSVHGWTFQIALGSKIRTMLTLHNDAVNYYHFARLFKSQLLISCIQNRQQTEVEDDESISVLKTLKHINPKKLNQLQKRLVTPQPSKNQITQPSFPGVQEFFKDFILYAFNPNFYIHLENCLIHEIMELNDTQFNNSEIEDSETTVDEQTQQNFIICLSSLRLLAKVLGLVVSLPYRSESNNFKDLIATQVEIRSKVVPAINLHLCLYNAIALRKLSLTVPWVAKYLAMMDTVSLRLPYYKQTLELLYYIYKVVNHFDFSTSDSFISQQTAIFLKYTLSWLFELPNIPKDFYSTWQKMYKVRELRSLEHLDRNYLQKNILLEPTVSVTSTKCSLDKLDIINERTLRVCCPLIGLNVSVSNCNTNLNNYNANKHITPVSSQLYKSAKSAGIKHLELQLEEAFFGGQPASTRKTVDFVSERVASTCVKHICNTLLMSSRETNLNNFREILKKKQIGKQSEKFREQRNVTDFKAIVITDINTLAMNMSKELKDQCEASIPGICELRVTKCIDALLAEDSLTPVKEMCAKIATRLAMERIHQWIQSHIVGGSLFIKDMEVELNRFLRNNTPLHPMEERKHNQNAMSPTTVTDNLRELIWIILDNGGDFLTVTIVSTLLDNLYQTLNERADLVVGLEKVLYSLSTDFALFLVAYRSDLFMSKIQDKFITIWAMNRCKTLESDSPIHRIFSSRNVMLLAQPEKEEVWVVFGKFINRLIEKNVLDIDSFSDQCVALFRQNWPVLRETMLTSQFLHFYLQPILKHLSKCLMEVVTGFKASDETTEKVKYLLGWIAETYNEIEFCSDYNTID
;
A
#
# COMPACT_ATOMS: atom_id res chain seq x y z
N MET A 1 -16.63 25.05 11.57
CA MET A 1 -16.21 23.87 10.78
C MET A 1 -14.78 23.55 11.17
N GLY A 2 -14.49 22.34 11.62
CA GLY A 2 -13.10 21.93 11.89
C GLY A 2 -12.60 21.15 10.68
N GLU A 3 -11.68 21.72 9.90
CA GLU A 3 -11.10 21.04 8.74
C GLU A 3 -10.22 19.86 9.15
N LEU A 4 -10.31 18.79 8.37
CA LEU A 4 -9.47 17.59 8.47
C LEU A 4 -8.05 17.96 8.02
N ASN A 5 -7.17 18.32 8.97
CA ASN A 5 -5.72 18.36 8.73
C ASN A 5 -5.18 16.93 8.66
N VAL A 6 -4.18 16.65 7.82
CA VAL A 6 -3.43 15.38 7.89
C VAL A 6 -2.88 15.21 9.30
N CYS A 7 -3.39 14.19 10.01
CA CYS A 7 -2.91 13.83 11.34
C CYS A 7 -1.47 13.35 11.26
N PHE A 8 -0.69 13.65 12.30
CA PHE A 8 0.66 13.12 12.47
C PHE A 8 0.61 11.58 12.52
N GLN A 9 1.31 10.93 11.59
CA GLN A 9 1.35 9.48 11.51
C GLN A 9 2.59 8.98 12.25
N ILE A 10 2.41 8.30 13.38
CA ILE A 10 3.53 7.85 14.23
C ILE A 10 4.50 6.94 13.47
N ASP A 11 4.01 6.14 12.52
CA ASP A 11 4.85 5.18 11.80
C ASP A 11 5.73 5.82 10.72
N THR A 12 5.29 6.94 10.14
CA THR A 12 5.94 7.58 8.99
C THR A 12 6.57 8.93 9.33
N ASP A 13 6.06 9.65 10.32
CA ASP A 13 6.54 10.96 10.77
C ASP A 13 7.34 10.88 12.09
N ASN A 14 7.84 9.71 12.52
CA ASN A 14 8.67 9.62 13.73
C ASN A 14 10.12 10.07 13.49
N ARG A 15 10.85 10.26 14.60
CA ARG A 15 12.25 10.68 14.62
C ARG A 15 13.19 9.74 13.85
N GLU A 16 12.86 8.44 13.78
CA GLU A 16 13.71 7.41 13.16
C GLU A 16 13.75 7.57 11.64
N ASN A 17 12.71 8.15 11.05
CA ASN A 17 12.62 8.44 9.61
C ASN A 17 13.32 9.73 9.17
N PHE A 18 14.18 10.31 10.03
CA PHE A 18 14.95 11.53 9.74
C PHE A 18 16.44 11.32 10.06
N PRO A 19 17.35 11.91 9.29
CA PRO A 19 18.79 11.76 9.51
C PRO A 19 19.25 12.42 10.82
N SER A 20 18.58 13.48 11.29
CA SER A 20 18.96 14.21 12.50
C SER A 20 17.75 14.76 13.26
N ALA A 21 17.93 15.06 14.55
CA ALA A 21 16.86 15.62 15.40
C ALA A 21 16.49 17.03 14.93
N ALA A 22 17.46 17.76 14.39
CA ALA A 22 17.26 19.05 13.75
C ALA A 22 16.40 18.94 12.49
N ALA A 23 16.65 17.93 11.63
CA ALA A 23 15.87 17.67 10.43
C ALA A 23 14.40 17.38 10.78
N PHE A 24 14.18 16.53 11.79
CA PHE A 24 12.85 16.21 12.29
C PHE A 24 12.11 17.44 12.87
N GLN A 25 12.78 18.22 13.71
CA GLN A 25 12.18 19.43 14.28
C GLN A 25 11.88 20.47 13.20
N THR A 26 12.74 20.57 12.19
CA THR A 26 12.51 21.50 11.08
C THR A 26 11.33 21.06 10.22
N PHE A 27 11.14 19.75 9.99
CA PHE A 27 9.95 19.25 9.31
C PHE A 27 8.65 19.59 10.05
N LYS A 28 8.62 19.48 11.38
CA LYS A 28 7.47 19.94 12.18
C LYS A 28 7.17 21.42 11.94
N ASN A 29 8.20 22.25 11.95
CA ASN A 29 8.04 23.69 11.67
C ASN A 29 7.54 23.92 10.23
N GLN A 30 8.05 23.18 9.24
CA GLN A 30 7.58 23.24 7.85
C GLN A 30 6.09 22.87 7.74
N ARG A 31 5.68 21.77 8.38
CA ARG A 31 4.28 21.33 8.43
C ARG A 31 3.38 22.38 9.08
N ASP A 32 3.76 22.88 10.25
CA ASP A 32 2.94 23.84 10.99
C ASP A 32 2.82 25.18 10.22
N THR A 33 3.91 25.61 9.55
CA THR A 33 3.90 26.78 8.66
C THR A 33 3.02 26.56 7.43
N PHE A 34 3.02 25.35 6.85
CA PHE A 34 2.14 25.01 5.72
C PHE A 34 0.65 25.13 6.09
N TYR A 35 0.25 24.62 7.24
CA TYR A 35 -1.13 24.78 7.73
C TYR A 35 -1.47 26.22 8.08
N GLU A 36 -0.51 26.99 8.58
CA GLU A 36 -0.71 28.42 8.80
C GLU A 36 -0.95 29.16 7.46
N ILE A 37 -0.14 28.87 6.44
CA ILE A 37 -0.31 29.40 5.07
C ILE A 37 -1.70 29.03 4.53
N PHE A 38 -2.14 27.78 4.72
CA PHE A 38 -3.45 27.30 4.29
C PHE A 38 -4.60 28.05 4.96
N ARG A 39 -4.56 28.21 6.29
CA ARG A 39 -5.59 28.97 7.04
C ARG A 39 -5.65 30.45 6.65
N ILE A 40 -4.49 31.08 6.38
CA ILE A 40 -4.45 32.46 5.91
C ILE A 40 -5.13 32.57 4.54
N TRP A 41 -4.89 31.61 3.65
CA TRP A 41 -5.58 31.55 2.36
C TRP A 41 -7.10 31.39 2.55
N GLU A 42 -7.56 30.41 3.32
CA GLU A 42 -8.99 30.14 3.55
C GLU A 42 -9.73 31.37 4.09
N LYS A 43 -9.11 32.12 5.00
CA LYS A 43 -9.72 33.32 5.59
C LYS A 43 -9.79 34.50 4.62
N ASN A 44 -8.82 34.66 3.71
CA ASN A 44 -8.61 35.92 3.01
C ASN A 44 -8.75 35.85 1.47
N HIS A 45 -8.75 34.67 0.85
CA HIS A 45 -8.71 34.53 -0.62
C HIS A 45 -9.92 35.16 -1.33
N SER A 46 -11.07 35.28 -0.64
CA SER A 46 -12.28 35.93 -1.16
C SER A 46 -12.33 37.45 -0.94
N VAL A 47 -11.31 38.05 -0.28
CA VAL A 47 -11.27 39.49 0.01
C VAL A 47 -10.80 40.28 -1.21
N HIS A 48 -11.49 41.38 -1.53
CA HIS A 48 -11.16 42.22 -2.69
C HIS A 48 -9.75 42.84 -2.56
N GLY A 49 -8.94 42.76 -3.62
CA GLY A 49 -7.55 43.23 -3.63
C GLY A 49 -6.53 42.24 -3.05
N TRP A 50 -6.96 41.08 -2.56
CA TRP A 50 -6.07 40.05 -2.07
C TRP A 50 -5.28 39.41 -3.23
N THR A 51 -3.97 39.22 -3.05
CA THR A 51 -3.08 38.60 -4.03
C THR A 51 -2.23 37.52 -3.38
N PHE A 52 -2.35 36.27 -3.86
CA PHE A 52 -1.65 35.10 -3.29
C PHE A 52 -0.14 35.31 -3.20
N GLN A 53 0.48 35.79 -4.28
CA GLN A 53 1.91 36.02 -4.35
C GLN A 53 2.43 36.95 -3.25
N ILE A 54 1.72 38.05 -3.02
CA ILE A 54 2.12 39.10 -2.07
C ILE A 54 1.92 38.60 -0.63
N ALA A 55 0.79 37.94 -0.36
CA ALA A 55 0.44 37.51 0.99
C ALA A 55 1.25 36.28 1.45
N LEU A 56 1.47 35.29 0.56
CA LEU A 56 1.95 33.97 0.94
C LEU A 56 3.23 33.54 0.23
N GLY A 57 3.58 34.15 -0.90
CA GLY A 57 4.68 33.69 -1.75
C GLY A 57 6.05 33.68 -1.05
N SER A 58 6.39 34.73 -0.29
CA SER A 58 7.65 34.77 0.48
C SER A 58 7.67 33.70 1.58
N LYS A 59 6.54 33.52 2.28
CA LYS A 59 6.40 32.56 3.38
C LYS A 59 6.57 31.12 2.89
N ILE A 60 5.99 30.79 1.73
CA ILE A 60 6.15 29.47 1.08
C ILE A 60 7.63 29.19 0.78
N ARG A 61 8.32 30.14 0.14
CA ARG A 61 9.74 29.97 -0.21
C ARG A 61 10.61 29.77 1.02
N THR A 62 10.45 30.64 2.03
CA THR A 62 11.22 30.53 3.27
C THR A 62 11.01 29.18 3.94
N MET A 63 9.75 28.73 4.04
CA MET A 63 9.39 27.44 4.61
C MET A 63 10.06 26.26 3.89
N LEU A 64 10.00 26.24 2.55
CA LEU A 64 10.63 25.16 1.76
C LEU A 64 12.15 25.13 1.93
N THR A 65 12.79 26.28 2.14
CA THR A 65 14.25 26.38 2.32
C THR A 65 14.72 26.25 3.77
N LEU A 66 13.82 26.01 4.75
CA LEU A 66 14.20 25.86 6.16
C LEU A 66 15.21 24.73 6.39
N HIS A 67 15.13 23.64 5.62
CA HIS A 67 16.08 22.54 5.65
C HIS A 67 16.19 21.90 4.27
N ASN A 68 17.36 22.00 3.65
CA ASN A 68 17.62 21.49 2.31
C ASN A 68 18.16 20.05 2.35
N ASP A 69 17.27 19.12 2.70
CA ASP A 69 17.60 17.69 2.74
C ASP A 69 16.52 16.90 2.01
N ALA A 70 16.93 15.86 1.29
CA ALA A 70 16.04 15.03 0.47
C ALA A 70 14.92 14.37 1.31
N VAL A 71 15.22 14.00 2.56
CA VAL A 71 14.25 13.37 3.47
C VAL A 71 13.16 14.37 3.88
N ASN A 72 13.53 15.62 4.19
CA ASN A 72 12.58 16.68 4.49
C ASN A 72 11.68 17.01 3.27
N TYR A 73 12.27 17.11 2.08
CA TYR A 73 11.50 17.34 0.85
C TYR A 73 10.54 16.20 0.54
N TYR A 74 10.96 14.95 0.73
CA TYR A 74 10.11 13.76 0.59
C TYR A 74 8.92 13.79 1.55
N HIS A 75 9.17 13.98 2.85
CA HIS A 75 8.09 14.03 3.85
C HIS A 75 7.14 15.20 3.60
N PHE A 76 7.67 16.36 3.21
CA PHE A 76 6.85 17.51 2.86
C PHE A 76 6.00 17.28 1.59
N ALA A 77 6.57 16.69 0.54
CA ALA A 77 5.84 16.32 -0.68
C ALA A 77 4.71 15.32 -0.39
N ARG A 78 4.95 14.33 0.49
CA ARG A 78 3.92 13.39 0.97
C ARG A 78 2.80 14.10 1.72
N LEU A 79 3.14 14.98 2.67
CA LEU A 79 2.17 15.80 3.39
C LEU A 79 1.32 16.63 2.43
N PHE A 80 1.96 17.32 1.49
CA PHE A 80 1.29 18.17 0.50
C PHE A 80 0.31 17.36 -0.35
N LYS A 81 0.72 16.20 -0.87
CA LYS A 81 -0.13 15.26 -1.61
C LYS A 81 -1.33 14.78 -0.78
N SER A 82 -1.08 14.35 0.47
CA SER A 82 -2.15 13.86 1.35
C SER A 82 -3.17 14.96 1.66
N GLN A 83 -2.71 16.18 1.96
CA GLN A 83 -3.62 17.30 2.21
C GLN A 83 -4.40 17.70 0.95
N LEU A 84 -3.78 17.67 -0.24
CA LEU A 84 -4.46 17.89 -1.52
C LEU A 84 -5.66 16.95 -1.70
N LEU A 85 -5.47 15.65 -1.43
CA LEU A 85 -6.54 14.66 -1.55
C LEU A 85 -7.65 14.85 -0.50
N ILE A 86 -7.30 15.07 0.76
CA ILE A 86 -8.27 15.28 1.85
C ILE A 86 -9.12 16.52 1.56
N SER A 87 -8.49 17.67 1.30
CA SER A 87 -9.18 18.94 1.07
C SER A 87 -10.06 18.93 -0.19
N CYS A 88 -9.67 18.21 -1.24
CA CYS A 88 -10.38 18.28 -2.54
C CYS A 88 -11.37 17.13 -2.78
N ILE A 89 -11.16 15.97 -2.16
CA ILE A 89 -11.99 14.77 -2.41
C ILE A 89 -12.87 14.44 -1.20
N GLN A 90 -12.32 14.43 0.02
CA GLN A 90 -13.07 14.03 1.22
C GLN A 90 -14.05 15.12 1.69
N ASN A 91 -13.66 16.40 1.63
CA ASN A 91 -14.57 17.51 1.98
C ASN A 91 -15.75 17.64 1.00
N ARG A 92 -15.57 17.28 -0.28
CA ARG A 92 -16.62 17.38 -1.31
C ARG A 92 -17.81 16.47 -1.01
N GLN A 93 -17.56 15.30 -0.42
CA GLN A 93 -18.62 14.37 -0.01
C GLN A 93 -19.46 14.89 1.16
N GLN A 94 -18.88 15.70 2.06
CA GLN A 94 -19.62 16.30 3.17
C GLN A 94 -20.51 17.45 2.70
N THR A 95 -20.05 18.26 1.73
CA THR A 95 -20.85 19.36 1.15
C THR A 95 -22.01 18.84 0.27
N GLU A 96 -21.86 17.68 -0.37
CA GLU A 96 -22.91 17.09 -1.21
C GLU A 96 -24.10 16.54 -0.39
N VAL A 97 -23.90 16.15 0.88
CA VAL A 97 -25.01 15.80 1.80
C VAL A 97 -25.85 17.03 2.14
N GLU A 98 -25.22 18.21 2.27
CA GLU A 98 -25.93 19.49 2.46
C GLU A 98 -26.64 19.95 1.16
N ASP A 99 -26.09 19.62 -0.01
CA ASP A 99 -26.70 19.95 -1.29
C ASP A 99 -27.90 19.06 -1.66
N ASP A 100 -27.96 17.80 -1.20
CA ASP A 100 -29.17 16.98 -1.38
C ASP A 100 -30.34 17.49 -0.51
N GLU A 101 -30.06 18.05 0.68
CA GLU A 101 -31.04 18.81 1.47
C GLU A 101 -31.46 20.11 0.75
N SER A 102 -30.52 20.86 0.17
CA SER A 102 -30.82 22.09 -0.59
C SER A 102 -31.63 21.81 -1.87
N ILE A 103 -31.35 20.69 -2.56
CA ILE A 103 -32.11 20.18 -3.70
C ILE A 103 -33.50 19.69 -3.27
N SER A 104 -33.65 19.12 -2.07
CA SER A 104 -34.96 18.75 -1.50
C SER A 104 -35.84 20.00 -1.24
N VAL A 105 -35.23 21.09 -0.75
CA VAL A 105 -35.90 22.39 -0.56
C VAL A 105 -36.27 23.01 -1.91
N LEU A 106 -35.40 22.94 -2.92
CA LEU A 106 -35.70 23.40 -4.28
C LEU A 106 -36.80 22.56 -4.95
N LYS A 107 -36.85 21.24 -4.73
CA LYS A 107 -37.96 20.37 -5.18
C LYS A 107 -39.28 20.78 -4.52
N THR A 108 -39.26 21.09 -3.22
CA THR A 108 -40.43 21.58 -2.48
C THR A 108 -40.92 22.95 -2.98
N LEU A 109 -39.99 23.87 -3.27
CA LEU A 109 -40.29 25.19 -3.86
C LEU A 109 -40.79 25.12 -5.31
N LYS A 110 -40.42 24.07 -6.06
CA LYS A 110 -40.89 23.82 -7.44
C LYS A 110 -42.40 23.58 -7.52
N HIS A 111 -43.00 23.06 -6.45
CA HIS A 111 -44.44 22.85 -6.35
C HIS A 111 -45.23 24.14 -6.04
N ILE A 112 -44.59 25.16 -5.44
CA ILE A 112 -45.28 26.37 -4.97
C ILE A 112 -45.38 27.43 -6.07
N ASN A 113 -44.36 27.58 -6.95
CA ASN A 113 -44.45 28.52 -8.06
C ASN A 113 -43.47 28.24 -9.22
N PRO A 114 -43.83 27.35 -10.17
CA PRO A 114 -42.91 26.85 -11.19
C PRO A 114 -42.42 27.92 -12.17
N LYS A 115 -43.19 29.00 -12.39
CA LYS A 115 -42.80 30.10 -13.30
C LYS A 115 -41.76 31.03 -12.69
N LYS A 116 -41.90 31.37 -11.39
CA LYS A 116 -40.94 32.20 -10.66
C LYS A 116 -39.64 31.46 -10.44
N LEU A 117 -39.69 30.15 -10.14
CA LEU A 117 -38.50 29.30 -10.02
C LEU A 117 -37.77 29.14 -11.36
N ASN A 118 -38.50 29.00 -12.48
CA ASN A 118 -37.88 29.01 -13.81
C ASN A 118 -37.24 30.36 -14.16
N GLN A 119 -37.80 31.48 -13.72
CA GLN A 119 -37.19 32.80 -13.90
C GLN A 119 -35.99 33.01 -12.96
N LEU A 120 -36.05 32.49 -11.74
CA LEU A 120 -34.94 32.54 -10.77
C LEU A 120 -33.80 31.62 -11.20
N GLN A 121 -34.11 30.39 -11.65
CA GLN A 121 -33.18 29.45 -12.26
C GLN A 121 -32.60 30.04 -13.55
N LYS A 122 -33.40 30.69 -14.40
CA LYS A 122 -32.86 31.43 -15.55
C LYS A 122 -31.91 32.56 -15.13
N ARG A 123 -32.15 33.25 -14.00
CA ARG A 123 -31.27 34.32 -13.47
C ARG A 123 -30.04 33.82 -12.71
N LEU A 124 -30.12 32.66 -12.04
CA LEU A 124 -29.04 32.02 -11.29
C LEU A 124 -28.15 31.16 -12.19
N VAL A 125 -28.71 30.60 -13.27
CA VAL A 125 -28.03 29.76 -14.28
C VAL A 125 -27.63 30.57 -15.53
N THR A 126 -27.91 31.88 -15.59
CA THR A 126 -27.15 32.78 -16.47
C THR A 126 -26.08 33.53 -15.70
N PRO A 127 -24.86 32.98 -15.56
CA PRO A 127 -23.74 33.77 -16.02
C PRO A 127 -23.95 34.01 -17.52
N GLN A 128 -23.55 35.14 -18.07
CA GLN A 128 -23.32 35.22 -19.51
C GLN A 128 -21.89 34.68 -19.78
N PRO A 129 -21.65 33.39 -20.07
CA PRO A 129 -20.61 33.05 -20.99
C PRO A 129 -21.22 33.13 -22.38
N SER A 130 -20.79 34.11 -23.15
CA SER A 130 -20.95 34.11 -24.60
C SER A 130 -20.64 32.71 -25.16
N LYS A 131 -21.52 32.22 -26.05
CA LYS A 131 -21.37 31.07 -26.95
C LYS A 131 -19.93 30.51 -27.07
N ASN A 132 -19.75 29.21 -26.84
CA ASN A 132 -18.62 28.39 -27.30
C ASN A 132 -17.22 28.70 -26.72
N GLN A 133 -17.06 28.89 -25.42
CA GLN A 133 -15.72 28.79 -24.82
C GLN A 133 -15.43 27.34 -24.40
N ILE A 134 -14.44 26.72 -25.07
CA ILE A 134 -13.88 25.42 -24.67
C ILE A 134 -13.38 25.55 -23.22
N THR A 135 -13.94 24.75 -22.31
CA THR A 135 -13.56 24.76 -20.88
C THR A 135 -12.12 24.25 -20.74
N GLN A 136 -11.17 25.18 -20.61
CA GLN A 136 -9.78 24.86 -20.30
C GLN A 136 -9.67 24.17 -18.93
N PRO A 137 -8.62 23.36 -18.68
CA PRO A 137 -8.43 22.72 -17.38
C PRO A 137 -8.21 23.77 -16.27
N SER A 138 -9.22 23.96 -15.42
CA SER A 138 -9.21 24.92 -14.29
C SER A 138 -9.14 24.21 -12.94
N PHE A 139 -8.58 24.85 -11.91
CA PHE A 139 -8.51 24.36 -10.52
C PHE A 139 -9.57 25.06 -9.66
N PRO A 140 -10.77 24.46 -9.48
CA PRO A 140 -11.87 25.10 -8.75
C PRO A 140 -11.72 24.98 -7.23
N GLY A 141 -12.22 25.99 -6.50
CA GLY A 141 -12.29 26.00 -5.05
C GLY A 141 -10.92 25.82 -4.40
N VAL A 142 -10.83 24.93 -3.42
CA VAL A 142 -9.58 24.66 -2.67
C VAL A 142 -8.43 24.17 -3.55
N GLN A 143 -8.70 23.64 -4.75
CA GLN A 143 -7.63 23.27 -5.70
C GLN A 143 -6.78 24.48 -6.14
N GLU A 144 -7.35 25.69 -6.11
CA GLU A 144 -6.63 26.93 -6.46
C GLU A 144 -5.47 27.17 -5.50
N PHE A 145 -5.66 26.94 -4.20
CA PHE A 145 -4.60 27.04 -3.20
C PHE A 145 -3.36 26.21 -3.60
N PHE A 146 -3.55 24.93 -3.91
CA PHE A 146 -2.45 24.02 -4.22
C PHE A 146 -1.76 24.39 -5.54
N LYS A 147 -2.54 24.79 -6.54
CA LYS A 147 -2.01 25.28 -7.81
C LYS A 147 -1.14 26.52 -7.58
N ASP A 148 -1.64 27.52 -6.87
CA ASP A 148 -0.91 28.76 -6.63
C ASP A 148 0.29 28.53 -5.70
N PHE A 149 0.17 27.63 -4.72
CA PHE A 149 1.30 27.19 -3.91
C PHE A 149 2.44 26.67 -4.78
N ILE A 150 2.15 25.76 -5.73
CA ILE A 150 3.14 25.21 -6.65
C ILE A 150 3.76 26.31 -7.52
N LEU A 151 2.94 27.23 -8.05
CA LEU A 151 3.41 28.33 -8.89
C LEU A 151 4.36 29.29 -8.16
N TYR A 152 4.13 29.53 -6.86
CA TYR A 152 4.94 30.47 -6.07
C TYR A 152 5.99 29.81 -5.17
N ALA A 153 6.10 28.47 -5.20
CA ALA A 153 7.09 27.70 -4.45
C ALA A 153 8.52 27.96 -4.93
N PHE A 154 8.73 28.11 -6.25
CA PHE A 154 10.03 28.34 -6.90
C PHE A 154 11.18 27.48 -6.34
N ASN A 155 10.92 26.20 -6.08
CA ASN A 155 11.89 25.27 -5.49
C ASN A 155 11.97 23.98 -6.34
N PRO A 156 13.03 23.80 -7.14
CA PRO A 156 13.20 22.63 -8.00
C PRO A 156 13.29 21.31 -7.24
N ASN A 157 13.93 21.29 -6.07
CA ASN A 157 14.05 20.08 -5.25
C ASN A 157 12.66 19.61 -4.80
N PHE A 158 11.83 20.53 -4.30
CA PHE A 158 10.45 20.24 -3.96
C PHE A 158 9.66 19.70 -5.16
N TYR A 159 9.83 20.27 -6.35
CA TYR A 159 9.13 19.80 -7.55
C TYR A 159 9.47 18.37 -7.94
N ILE A 160 10.75 17.97 -7.87
CA ILE A 160 11.18 16.58 -8.16
C ILE A 160 10.58 15.61 -7.14
N HIS A 161 10.67 15.93 -5.85
CA HIS A 161 10.09 15.07 -4.81
C HIS A 161 8.56 14.99 -4.89
N LEU A 162 7.89 16.10 -5.26
CA LEU A 162 6.46 16.13 -5.50
C LEU A 162 6.08 15.29 -6.72
N GLU A 163 6.80 15.41 -7.84
CA GLU A 163 6.61 14.59 -9.04
C GLU A 163 6.69 13.10 -8.71
N ASN A 164 7.74 12.67 -8.00
CA ASN A 164 7.92 11.27 -7.60
C ASN A 164 6.77 10.77 -6.70
N CYS A 165 6.36 11.58 -5.72
CA CYS A 165 5.25 11.23 -4.83
C CYS A 165 3.91 11.13 -5.56
N LEU A 166 3.66 12.00 -6.55
CA LEU A 166 2.45 11.97 -7.36
C LEU A 166 2.44 10.76 -8.30
N ILE A 167 3.58 10.45 -8.94
CA ILE A 167 3.69 9.29 -9.83
C ILE A 167 3.44 7.99 -9.07
N HIS A 168 4.08 7.81 -7.90
CA HIS A 168 3.89 6.63 -7.05
C HIS A 168 2.41 6.41 -6.73
N GLU A 169 1.73 7.45 -6.22
CA GLU A 169 0.31 7.37 -5.85
C GLU A 169 -0.59 7.11 -7.06
N ILE A 170 -0.31 7.75 -8.22
CA ILE A 170 -1.09 7.52 -9.43
C ILE A 170 -0.96 6.06 -9.89
N MET A 171 0.23 5.46 -9.81
CA MET A 171 0.43 4.06 -10.17
C MET A 171 -0.31 3.13 -9.20
N GLU A 172 -0.20 3.34 -7.89
CA GLU A 172 -0.93 2.54 -6.88
C GLU A 172 -2.46 2.61 -7.08
N LEU A 173 -3.00 3.80 -7.29
CA LEU A 173 -4.44 3.99 -7.53
C LEU A 173 -4.88 3.38 -8.88
N ASN A 174 -4.04 3.44 -9.92
CA ASN A 174 -4.35 2.87 -11.24
C ASN A 174 -4.32 1.33 -11.24
N ASP A 175 -3.67 0.71 -10.27
CA ASP A 175 -3.60 -0.75 -10.11
C ASP A 175 -4.63 -1.29 -9.10
N THR A 176 -5.44 -0.41 -8.51
CA THR A 176 -6.56 -0.78 -7.64
C THR A 176 -7.58 -1.64 -8.40
N GLN A 177 -8.01 -2.73 -7.78
CA GLN A 177 -9.04 -3.65 -8.28
C GLN A 177 -10.39 -3.34 -7.64
N PHE A 178 -11.47 -3.39 -8.42
CA PHE A 178 -12.84 -3.04 -7.97
C PHE A 178 -13.81 -4.23 -7.97
N ASN A 179 -13.29 -5.47 -7.91
CA ASN A 179 -14.13 -6.66 -8.01
C ASN A 179 -14.38 -7.26 -6.62
N ASN A 180 -15.64 -7.54 -6.31
CA ASN A 180 -15.97 -8.49 -5.25
C ASN A 180 -15.78 -9.90 -5.83
N SER A 181 -15.10 -10.77 -5.09
CA SER A 181 -14.77 -12.15 -5.48
C SER A 181 -15.99 -13.09 -5.65
N GLU A 182 -17.21 -12.56 -5.63
CA GLU A 182 -18.47 -13.31 -5.59
C GLU A 182 -19.43 -13.00 -6.75
N ILE A 183 -19.07 -12.12 -7.69
CA ILE A 183 -19.93 -11.81 -8.84
C ILE A 183 -19.75 -12.90 -9.90
N GLU A 184 -20.79 -13.68 -10.18
CA GLU A 184 -20.82 -14.62 -11.31
C GLU A 184 -20.60 -13.86 -12.64
N ASP A 185 -19.90 -14.46 -13.60
CA ASP A 185 -19.47 -13.87 -14.90
C ASP A 185 -20.59 -13.21 -15.73
N SER A 186 -21.87 -13.35 -15.33
CA SER A 186 -23.06 -12.83 -15.99
C SER A 186 -23.70 -11.59 -15.32
N GLU A 187 -23.32 -11.23 -14.09
CA GLU A 187 -23.88 -10.05 -13.39
C GLU A 187 -22.99 -8.81 -13.57
N THR A 188 -23.50 -7.77 -14.24
CA THR A 188 -22.79 -6.48 -14.44
C THR A 188 -23.05 -5.48 -13.31
N THR A 189 -23.94 -5.81 -12.38
CA THR A 189 -24.37 -4.93 -11.27
C THR A 189 -23.33 -4.87 -10.16
N VAL A 190 -23.00 -3.65 -9.72
CA VAL A 190 -22.00 -3.37 -8.68
C VAL A 190 -22.69 -2.76 -7.46
N ASP A 191 -22.23 -3.11 -6.25
CA ASP A 191 -22.75 -2.54 -5.01
C ASP A 191 -22.37 -1.06 -4.83
N GLU A 192 -23.17 -0.32 -4.05
CA GLU A 192 -22.97 1.13 -3.86
C GLU A 192 -21.62 1.48 -3.23
N GLN A 193 -21.06 0.61 -2.37
CA GLN A 193 -19.78 0.86 -1.72
C GLN A 193 -18.62 0.74 -2.72
N THR A 194 -18.60 -0.30 -3.54
CA THR A 194 -17.61 -0.45 -4.63
C THR A 194 -17.70 0.68 -5.64
N GLN A 195 -18.91 1.10 -5.99
CA GLN A 195 -19.13 2.26 -6.84
C GLN A 195 -18.59 3.55 -6.22
N GLN A 196 -18.82 3.78 -4.92
CA GLN A 196 -18.29 4.94 -4.21
C GLN A 196 -16.75 4.91 -4.15
N ASN A 197 -16.16 3.74 -3.88
CA ASN A 197 -14.71 3.54 -3.89
C ASN A 197 -14.11 3.85 -5.26
N PHE A 198 -14.77 3.44 -6.35
CA PHE A 198 -14.37 3.76 -7.71
C PHE A 198 -14.43 5.27 -7.99
N ILE A 199 -15.50 5.94 -7.60
CA ILE A 199 -15.62 7.40 -7.78
C ILE A 199 -14.51 8.14 -7.02
N ILE A 200 -14.20 7.72 -5.78
CA ILE A 200 -13.11 8.30 -4.99
C ILE A 200 -11.77 8.07 -5.70
N CYS A 201 -11.46 6.83 -6.07
CA CYS A 201 -10.21 6.49 -6.74
C CYS A 201 -10.04 7.25 -8.05
N LEU A 202 -11.05 7.25 -8.91
CA LEU A 202 -11.04 7.96 -10.19
C LEU A 202 -10.89 9.47 -10.01
N SER A 203 -11.55 10.05 -9.00
CA SER A 203 -11.44 11.49 -8.71
C SER A 203 -10.05 11.86 -8.20
N SER A 204 -9.47 11.03 -7.32
CA SER A 204 -8.08 11.17 -6.86
C SER A 204 -7.09 11.07 -8.01
N LEU A 205 -7.17 10.03 -8.84
CA LEU A 205 -6.34 9.85 -10.04
C LEU A 205 -6.37 11.08 -10.96
N ARG A 206 -7.58 11.57 -11.27
CA ARG A 206 -7.76 12.73 -12.15
C ARG A 206 -7.20 14.02 -11.55
N LEU A 207 -7.29 14.20 -10.23
CA LEU A 207 -6.73 15.36 -9.54
C LEU A 207 -5.20 15.31 -9.51
N LEU A 208 -4.63 14.18 -9.09
CA LEU A 208 -3.18 13.99 -9.01
C LEU A 208 -2.53 14.10 -10.39
N ALA A 209 -3.09 13.46 -11.41
CA ALA A 209 -2.58 13.52 -12.77
C ALA A 209 -2.59 14.95 -13.34
N LYS A 210 -3.62 15.73 -13.01
CA LYS A 210 -3.69 17.14 -13.39
C LYS A 210 -2.63 17.99 -12.69
N VAL A 211 -2.38 17.77 -11.40
CA VAL A 211 -1.30 18.46 -10.67
C VAL A 211 0.07 18.03 -11.20
N LEU A 212 0.26 16.74 -11.49
CA LEU A 212 1.49 16.23 -12.09
C LEU A 212 1.75 16.89 -13.45
N GLY A 213 0.74 16.98 -14.32
CA GLY A 213 0.87 17.68 -15.61
C GLY A 213 1.18 19.17 -15.45
N LEU A 214 0.69 19.83 -14.38
CA LEU A 214 1.09 21.19 -14.03
C LEU A 214 2.57 21.28 -13.66
N VAL A 215 3.05 20.39 -12.78
CA VAL A 215 4.45 20.37 -12.30
C VAL A 215 5.41 20.12 -13.46
N VAL A 216 5.13 19.11 -14.29
CA VAL A 216 5.99 18.73 -15.43
C VAL A 216 6.01 19.81 -16.52
N SER A 217 4.89 20.50 -16.75
CA SER A 217 4.81 21.57 -17.76
C SER A 217 5.35 22.91 -17.26
N LEU A 218 5.51 23.09 -15.94
CA LEU A 218 5.88 24.37 -15.32
C LEU A 218 7.16 25.00 -15.91
N PRO A 219 8.27 24.25 -16.13
CA PRO A 219 9.49 24.82 -16.70
C PRO A 219 9.34 25.33 -18.14
N TYR A 220 8.29 24.90 -18.84
CA TYR A 220 8.08 25.12 -20.27
C TYR A 220 6.90 26.06 -20.56
N ARG A 221 6.23 26.58 -19.53
CA ARG A 221 5.12 27.51 -19.71
C ARG A 221 5.64 28.86 -20.20
N SER A 222 5.07 29.32 -21.31
CA SER A 222 5.27 30.67 -21.82
C SER A 222 3.92 31.35 -21.99
N GLU A 223 3.82 32.59 -21.53
CA GLU A 223 2.62 33.43 -21.74
C GLU A 223 2.53 33.95 -23.19
N SER A 224 3.64 33.89 -23.93
CA SER A 224 3.74 34.39 -25.31
C SER A 224 3.57 33.27 -26.35
N ASN A 225 2.44 33.27 -27.07
CA ASN A 225 2.08 32.29 -28.10
C ASN A 225 2.81 32.45 -29.46
N ASN A 226 3.89 33.24 -29.55
CA ASN A 226 4.43 33.74 -30.82
C ASN A 226 5.78 33.11 -31.24
N PHE A 227 5.91 31.79 -31.22
CA PHE A 227 7.17 31.14 -31.62
C PHE A 227 6.99 29.88 -32.48
N LYS A 228 6.21 29.94 -33.57
CA LYS A 228 6.08 28.81 -34.51
C LYS A 228 7.44 28.30 -35.01
N ASP A 229 8.38 29.22 -35.25
CA ASP A 229 9.72 28.90 -35.76
C ASP A 229 10.63 28.22 -34.70
N LEU A 230 10.36 28.43 -33.41
CA LEU A 230 11.14 27.84 -32.31
C LEU A 230 10.59 26.48 -31.87
N ILE A 231 9.35 26.12 -32.25
CA ILE A 231 8.74 24.84 -31.83
C ILE A 231 9.58 23.65 -32.33
N ALA A 232 10.06 23.68 -33.57
CA ALA A 232 10.86 22.60 -34.14
C ALA A 232 12.17 22.38 -33.35
N THR A 233 12.91 23.46 -33.07
CA THR A 233 14.14 23.43 -32.26
C THR A 233 13.87 22.94 -30.83
N GLN A 234 12.79 23.40 -30.21
CA GLN A 234 12.42 22.97 -28.85
C GLN A 234 12.03 21.48 -28.81
N VAL A 235 11.33 20.98 -29.84
CA VAL A 235 11.04 19.54 -29.98
C VAL A 235 12.32 18.73 -30.11
N GLU A 236 13.28 19.18 -30.93
CA GLU A 236 14.56 18.50 -31.11
C GLU A 236 15.36 18.40 -29.80
N ILE A 237 15.48 19.50 -29.06
CA ILE A 237 16.21 19.53 -27.78
C ILE A 237 15.51 18.62 -26.75
N ARG A 238 14.19 18.77 -26.61
CA ARG A 238 13.42 18.08 -25.55
C ARG A 238 13.15 16.61 -25.89
N SER A 239 13.29 16.18 -27.14
CA SER A 239 13.16 14.77 -27.52
C SER A 239 14.26 13.87 -26.94
N LYS A 240 15.34 14.46 -26.40
CA LYS A 240 16.43 13.73 -25.73
C LYS A 240 16.10 13.38 -24.27
N VAL A 241 15.00 13.91 -23.72
CA VAL A 241 14.59 13.68 -22.33
C VAL A 241 13.41 12.72 -22.30
N VAL A 242 13.51 11.70 -21.44
CA VAL A 242 12.45 10.70 -21.25
C VAL A 242 11.48 11.16 -20.16
N PRO A 243 10.15 11.13 -20.37
CA PRO A 243 9.19 11.43 -19.32
C PRO A 243 9.27 10.44 -18.15
N ALA A 244 9.12 10.94 -16.92
CA ALA A 244 9.19 10.11 -15.71
C ALA A 244 8.04 9.09 -15.59
N ILE A 245 6.88 9.36 -16.21
CA ILE A 245 5.71 8.47 -16.22
C ILE A 245 5.55 7.78 -17.58
N ASN A 246 5.42 6.44 -17.58
CA ASN A 246 5.25 5.66 -18.80
C ASN A 246 3.76 5.50 -19.20
N LEU A 247 3.18 6.56 -19.79
CA LEU A 247 1.79 6.58 -20.27
C LEU A 247 1.48 5.49 -21.31
N HIS A 248 2.46 5.11 -22.15
CA HIS A 248 2.28 4.04 -23.12
C HIS A 248 1.98 2.72 -22.42
N LEU A 249 2.86 2.31 -21.49
CA LEU A 249 2.66 1.10 -20.72
C LEU A 249 1.32 1.10 -19.99
N CYS A 250 0.95 2.22 -19.34
CA CYS A 250 -0.35 2.34 -18.68
C CYS A 250 -1.53 2.11 -19.64
N LEU A 251 -1.50 2.70 -20.84
CA LEU A 251 -2.57 2.54 -21.83
C LEU A 251 -2.62 1.13 -22.43
N TYR A 252 -1.47 0.52 -22.72
CA TYR A 252 -1.42 -0.87 -23.19
C TYR A 252 -1.94 -1.84 -22.11
N ASN A 253 -1.51 -1.68 -20.86
CA ASN A 253 -2.02 -2.48 -19.74
C ASN A 253 -3.52 -2.25 -19.53
N ALA A 254 -4.01 -1.02 -19.72
CA ALA A 254 -5.43 -0.72 -19.62
C ALA A 254 -6.26 -1.41 -20.71
N ILE A 255 -5.71 -1.55 -21.92
CA ILE A 255 -6.32 -2.30 -23.01
C ILE A 255 -6.34 -3.81 -22.69
N ALA A 256 -5.20 -4.36 -22.27
CA ALA A 256 -5.07 -5.79 -21.97
C ALA A 256 -5.96 -6.22 -20.79
N LEU A 257 -5.96 -5.43 -19.71
CA LEU A 257 -6.73 -5.69 -18.48
C LEU A 257 -8.17 -5.13 -18.53
N ARG A 258 -8.62 -4.57 -19.65
CA ARG A 258 -9.97 -4.00 -19.83
C ARG A 258 -10.36 -3.00 -18.71
N LYS A 259 -9.47 -2.05 -18.43
CA LYS A 259 -9.62 -0.98 -17.42
C LYS A 259 -9.50 0.43 -18.00
N LEU A 260 -9.93 0.64 -19.25
CA LEU A 260 -9.88 1.94 -19.93
C LEU A 260 -10.69 3.02 -19.19
N SER A 261 -11.83 2.66 -18.60
CA SER A 261 -12.68 3.50 -17.75
C SER A 261 -11.94 4.18 -16.60
N LEU A 262 -10.90 3.53 -16.06
CA LEU A 262 -10.05 4.07 -15.00
C LEU A 262 -8.87 4.86 -15.56
N THR A 263 -8.15 4.29 -16.54
CA THR A 263 -6.85 4.83 -16.97
C THR A 263 -6.97 6.04 -17.91
N VAL A 264 -7.87 6.00 -18.90
CA VAL A 264 -7.98 7.07 -19.91
C VAL A 264 -8.32 8.44 -19.28
N PRO A 265 -9.23 8.55 -18.30
CA PRO A 265 -9.59 9.86 -17.73
C PRO A 265 -8.47 10.61 -17.04
N TRP A 266 -7.57 9.93 -16.33
CA TRP A 266 -6.46 10.61 -15.66
C TRP A 266 -5.34 10.94 -16.65
N VAL A 267 -5.08 10.06 -17.63
CA VAL A 267 -4.13 10.35 -18.73
C VAL A 267 -4.58 11.60 -19.49
N ALA A 268 -5.88 11.72 -19.78
CA ALA A 268 -6.44 12.91 -20.41
C ALA A 268 -6.24 14.18 -19.55
N LYS A 269 -6.38 14.09 -18.22
CA LYS A 269 -6.13 15.23 -17.32
C LYS A 269 -4.67 15.64 -17.23
N TYR A 270 -3.75 14.68 -17.25
CA TYR A 270 -2.31 14.95 -17.34
C TYR A 270 -1.97 15.66 -18.65
N LEU A 271 -2.36 15.10 -19.80
CA LEU A 271 -2.07 15.65 -21.12
C LEU A 271 -2.69 17.03 -21.34
N ALA A 272 -3.88 17.27 -20.78
CA ALA A 272 -4.55 18.57 -20.85
C ALA A 272 -3.72 19.70 -20.24
N MET A 273 -2.84 19.41 -19.27
CA MET A 273 -2.01 20.39 -18.58
C MET A 273 -0.67 20.66 -19.28
N MET A 274 -0.30 19.83 -20.27
CA MET A 274 0.98 19.94 -20.98
C MET A 274 1.01 21.14 -21.94
N ASP A 275 2.21 21.65 -22.18
CA ASP A 275 2.43 22.70 -23.17
C ASP A 275 2.35 22.16 -24.61
N THR A 276 2.14 23.06 -25.57
CA THR A 276 1.99 22.76 -27.00
C THR A 276 3.20 22.05 -27.59
N VAL A 277 4.41 22.34 -27.10
CA VAL A 277 5.65 21.72 -27.59
C VAL A 277 5.80 20.31 -27.03
N SER A 278 5.51 20.09 -25.73
CA SER A 278 5.47 18.74 -25.13
C SER A 278 4.63 17.78 -25.95
N LEU A 279 3.42 18.21 -26.31
CA LEU A 279 2.46 17.37 -27.05
C LEU A 279 2.91 17.06 -28.50
N ARG A 280 3.97 17.71 -28.99
CA ARG A 280 4.60 17.43 -30.29
C ARG A 280 5.85 16.55 -30.20
N LEU A 281 6.32 16.21 -28.99
CA LEU A 281 7.42 15.29 -28.82
C LEU A 281 7.06 13.90 -29.34
N PRO A 282 8.03 13.13 -29.88
CA PRO A 282 7.77 11.80 -30.44
C PRO A 282 7.02 10.87 -29.49
N TYR A 283 7.39 10.91 -28.20
CA TYR A 283 6.76 10.13 -27.14
C TYR A 283 5.25 10.42 -27.03
N TYR A 284 4.87 11.68 -26.77
CA TYR A 284 3.47 12.07 -26.59
C TYR A 284 2.66 12.01 -27.87
N LYS A 285 3.30 12.21 -29.04
CA LYS A 285 2.66 12.03 -30.35
C LYS A 285 2.12 10.62 -30.52
N GLN A 286 2.90 9.60 -30.16
CA GLN A 286 2.45 8.21 -30.18
C GLN A 286 1.33 7.97 -29.15
N THR A 287 1.41 8.59 -27.96
CA THR A 287 0.38 8.45 -26.92
C THR A 287 -0.96 9.03 -27.39
N LEU A 288 -0.93 10.22 -27.99
CA LEU A 288 -2.11 10.88 -28.56
C LEU A 288 -2.70 10.08 -29.74
N GLU A 289 -1.85 9.47 -30.56
CA GLU A 289 -2.28 8.56 -31.64
C GLU A 289 -3.07 7.37 -31.07
N LEU A 290 -2.56 6.71 -30.03
CA LEU A 290 -3.24 5.59 -29.37
C LEU A 290 -4.59 6.03 -28.76
N LEU A 291 -4.63 7.18 -28.08
CA LEU A 291 -5.86 7.76 -27.54
C LEU A 291 -6.87 8.12 -28.63
N TYR A 292 -6.41 8.56 -29.80
CA TYR A 292 -7.26 8.85 -30.95
C TYR A 292 -7.86 7.56 -31.53
N TYR A 293 -7.12 6.47 -31.57
CA TYR A 293 -7.67 5.17 -31.97
C TYR A 293 -8.71 4.66 -30.98
N ILE A 294 -8.47 4.78 -29.68
CA ILE A 294 -9.48 4.47 -28.64
C ILE A 294 -10.72 5.34 -28.85
N TYR A 295 -10.56 6.64 -29.10
CA TYR A 295 -11.66 7.56 -29.38
C TYR A 295 -12.50 7.14 -30.60
N LYS A 296 -11.86 6.67 -31.68
CA LYS A 296 -12.60 6.20 -32.87
C LYS A 296 -13.35 4.90 -32.60
N VAL A 297 -12.72 3.94 -31.94
CA VAL A 297 -13.37 2.67 -31.55
C VAL A 297 -14.61 2.94 -30.69
N VAL A 298 -14.50 3.82 -29.69
CA VAL A 298 -15.63 4.18 -28.81
C VAL A 298 -16.74 4.94 -29.55
N ASN A 299 -16.40 5.74 -30.57
CA ASN A 299 -17.41 6.48 -31.36
C ASN A 299 -18.17 5.61 -32.36
N HIS A 300 -17.54 4.57 -32.89
CA HIS A 300 -18.11 3.63 -33.85
C HIS A 300 -18.68 2.38 -33.16
N PHE A 301 -18.85 2.42 -31.84
CA PHE A 301 -19.36 1.31 -31.05
C PHE A 301 -20.86 1.12 -31.30
N ASP A 302 -21.24 -0.01 -31.88
CA ASP A 302 -22.65 -0.38 -32.11
C ASP A 302 -23.26 -0.95 -30.82
N PHE A 303 -24.26 -0.24 -30.29
CA PHE A 303 -24.99 -0.65 -29.07
C PHE A 303 -25.90 -1.87 -29.26
N SER A 304 -25.96 -2.46 -30.46
CA SER A 304 -26.89 -3.53 -30.83
C SER A 304 -26.34 -4.96 -30.69
N THR A 305 -25.04 -5.13 -30.40
CA THR A 305 -24.42 -6.46 -30.27
C THR A 305 -24.28 -6.87 -28.81
N SER A 306 -24.81 -8.04 -28.43
CA SER A 306 -24.82 -8.57 -27.05
C SER A 306 -23.45 -9.02 -26.52
N ASP A 307 -22.41 -9.06 -27.35
CA ASP A 307 -21.07 -9.59 -27.04
C ASP A 307 -20.03 -8.47 -26.75
N SER A 308 -20.51 -7.35 -26.19
CA SER A 308 -19.74 -6.11 -26.16
C SER A 308 -18.70 -6.07 -25.03
N PHE A 309 -17.47 -5.63 -25.34
CA PHE A 309 -16.35 -5.57 -24.38
C PHE A 309 -16.39 -4.37 -23.42
N ILE A 310 -17.30 -3.41 -23.64
CA ILE A 310 -17.39 -2.15 -22.91
C ILE A 310 -18.87 -1.85 -22.65
N SER A 311 -19.25 -1.48 -21.43
CA SER A 311 -20.61 -1.06 -21.10
C SER A 311 -20.98 0.26 -21.79
N GLN A 312 -22.26 0.45 -22.10
CA GLN A 312 -22.75 1.65 -22.79
C GLN A 312 -22.35 2.94 -22.07
N GLN A 313 -22.44 2.95 -20.73
CA GLN A 313 -22.09 4.12 -19.94
C GLN A 313 -20.58 4.40 -19.93
N THR A 314 -19.75 3.35 -19.95
CA THR A 314 -18.30 3.47 -20.10
C THR A 314 -17.92 4.04 -21.46
N ALA A 315 -18.54 3.58 -22.54
CA ALA A 315 -18.31 4.12 -23.87
C ALA A 315 -18.67 5.63 -23.92
N ILE A 316 -19.81 6.02 -23.36
CA ILE A 316 -20.22 7.42 -23.27
C ILE A 316 -19.19 8.24 -22.49
N PHE A 317 -18.78 7.75 -21.31
CA PHE A 317 -17.82 8.44 -20.46
C PHE A 317 -16.46 8.66 -21.15
N LEU A 318 -15.93 7.62 -21.80
CA LEU A 318 -14.68 7.69 -22.55
C LEU A 318 -14.79 8.64 -23.75
N LYS A 319 -15.91 8.59 -24.48
CA LYS A 319 -16.19 9.50 -25.60
C LYS A 319 -16.14 10.96 -25.18
N TYR A 320 -16.81 11.32 -24.09
CA TYR A 320 -16.82 12.71 -23.59
C TYR A 320 -15.45 13.15 -23.09
N THR A 321 -14.74 12.28 -22.37
CA THR A 321 -13.39 12.54 -21.87
C THR A 321 -12.42 12.85 -23.01
N LEU A 322 -12.41 12.00 -24.04
CA LEU A 322 -11.52 12.15 -25.19
C LEU A 322 -11.94 13.29 -26.12
N SER A 323 -13.25 13.50 -26.31
CA SER A 323 -13.75 14.66 -27.06
C SER A 323 -13.28 15.96 -26.42
N TRP A 324 -13.44 16.10 -25.09
CA TRP A 324 -12.96 17.26 -24.36
C TRP A 324 -11.44 17.46 -24.52
N LEU A 325 -10.64 16.39 -24.38
CA LEU A 325 -9.19 16.48 -24.56
C LEU A 325 -8.83 17.02 -25.95
N PHE A 326 -9.38 16.43 -27.01
CA PHE A 326 -9.08 16.78 -28.40
C PHE A 326 -9.64 18.15 -28.83
N GLU A 327 -10.62 18.70 -28.10
CA GLU A 327 -11.10 20.07 -28.32
C GLU A 327 -10.15 21.14 -27.75
N LEU A 328 -9.22 20.79 -26.86
CA LEU A 328 -8.33 21.76 -26.20
C LEU A 328 -7.39 22.47 -27.19
N PRO A 329 -7.07 23.75 -26.95
CA PRO A 329 -6.24 24.55 -27.86
C PRO A 329 -4.77 24.13 -27.89
N ASN A 330 -4.26 23.46 -26.84
CA ASN A 330 -2.87 23.00 -26.76
C ASN A 330 -2.62 21.73 -27.60
N ILE A 331 -3.67 21.01 -28.01
CA ILE A 331 -3.54 19.78 -28.79
C ILE A 331 -3.24 20.10 -30.26
N PRO A 332 -2.16 19.53 -30.84
CA PRO A 332 -1.81 19.78 -32.25
C PRO A 332 -2.84 19.18 -33.23
N LYS A 333 -3.69 20.04 -33.79
CA LYS A 333 -4.75 19.62 -34.73
C LYS A 333 -4.22 19.15 -36.08
N ASP A 334 -2.98 19.54 -36.40
CA ASP A 334 -2.24 19.12 -37.60
C ASP A 334 -2.06 17.59 -37.69
N PHE A 335 -2.10 16.87 -36.56
CA PHE A 335 -1.96 15.41 -36.54
C PHE A 335 -3.21 14.63 -36.95
N TYR A 336 -4.41 15.21 -36.86
CA TYR A 336 -5.66 14.46 -37.14
C TYR A 336 -5.72 13.88 -38.55
N SER A 337 -5.23 14.61 -39.54
CA SER A 337 -5.22 14.16 -40.93
C SER A 337 -4.34 12.92 -41.13
N THR A 338 -3.18 12.88 -40.46
CA THR A 338 -2.25 11.75 -40.46
C THR A 338 -2.84 10.56 -39.71
N TRP A 339 -3.38 10.78 -38.52
CA TRP A 339 -4.01 9.71 -37.72
C TRP A 339 -5.24 9.12 -38.42
N GLN A 340 -6.05 9.92 -39.10
CA GLN A 340 -7.21 9.43 -39.86
C GLN A 340 -6.79 8.56 -41.05
N LYS A 341 -5.68 8.88 -41.73
CA LYS A 341 -5.13 8.05 -42.81
C LYS A 341 -4.55 6.74 -42.27
N MET A 342 -3.78 6.79 -41.18
CA MET A 342 -3.19 5.60 -40.56
C MET A 342 -4.23 4.67 -39.92
N TYR A 343 -5.29 5.25 -39.34
CA TYR A 343 -6.44 4.50 -38.83
C TYR A 343 -7.07 3.66 -39.94
N LYS A 344 -7.38 4.27 -41.10
CA LYS A 344 -7.94 3.57 -42.27
C LYS A 344 -7.10 2.42 -42.83
N VAL A 345 -5.78 2.47 -42.65
CA VAL A 345 -4.85 1.40 -43.08
C VAL A 345 -4.80 0.26 -42.07
N ARG A 346 -5.07 0.53 -40.79
CA ARG A 346 -4.99 -0.41 -39.66
C ARG A 346 -6.37 -0.87 -39.16
N GLU A 347 -7.44 -0.31 -39.71
CA GLU A 347 -8.84 -0.53 -39.34
C GLU A 347 -9.21 -2.03 -39.41
N LEU A 348 -9.85 -2.51 -38.33
CA LEU A 348 -10.52 -3.81 -38.14
C LEU A 348 -9.79 -5.07 -37.66
N ARG A 349 -8.45 -5.21 -37.67
CA ARG A 349 -7.84 -6.54 -37.34
C ARG A 349 -7.20 -6.77 -35.97
N SER A 350 -7.02 -5.79 -35.07
CA SER A 350 -6.27 -6.08 -33.84
C SER A 350 -6.35 -5.05 -32.70
N LEU A 351 -7.47 -4.97 -31.98
CA LEU A 351 -7.37 -4.72 -30.52
C LEU A 351 -7.12 -6.05 -29.80
N GLU A 352 -7.70 -7.15 -30.29
CA GLU A 352 -7.44 -8.53 -29.84
C GLU A 352 -6.06 -9.08 -30.23
N HIS A 353 -5.49 -8.69 -31.38
CA HIS A 353 -4.14 -9.11 -31.79
C HIS A 353 -3.02 -8.23 -31.21
N LEU A 354 -3.34 -7.01 -30.75
CA LEU A 354 -2.42 -6.17 -29.96
C LEU A 354 -2.11 -6.87 -28.63
N ASP A 355 -3.14 -7.48 -28.03
CA ASP A 355 -3.06 -8.32 -26.84
C ASP A 355 -1.99 -9.41 -27.02
N ARG A 356 -2.03 -10.19 -28.11
CA ARG A 356 -1.04 -11.25 -28.38
C ARG A 356 0.37 -10.75 -28.74
N ASN A 357 0.49 -9.76 -29.62
CA ASN A 357 1.80 -9.34 -30.12
C ASN A 357 2.60 -8.54 -29.09
N TYR A 358 1.93 -7.84 -28.16
CA TYR A 358 2.59 -7.11 -27.07
C TYR A 358 2.98 -8.04 -25.92
N LEU A 359 2.13 -9.02 -25.57
CA LEU A 359 2.49 -10.12 -24.66
C LEU A 359 3.73 -10.87 -25.15
N GLN A 360 3.80 -11.21 -26.44
CA GLN A 360 4.94 -11.98 -26.97
C GLN A 360 6.26 -11.17 -27.07
N LYS A 361 6.18 -9.84 -27.21
CA LYS A 361 7.37 -8.98 -27.36
C LYS A 361 7.88 -8.42 -26.02
N ASN A 362 7.03 -8.34 -24.98
CA ASN A 362 7.39 -7.83 -23.66
C ASN A 362 7.47 -8.89 -22.54
N ILE A 363 7.23 -10.18 -22.82
CA ILE A 363 7.60 -11.27 -21.90
C ILE A 363 9.13 -11.37 -21.65
N LEU A 364 9.94 -10.61 -22.39
CA LEU A 364 11.39 -10.47 -22.16
C LEU A 364 11.79 -9.30 -21.24
N LEU A 365 10.84 -8.52 -20.70
CA LEU A 365 11.10 -7.47 -19.71
C LEU A 365 10.06 -7.56 -18.57
N GLU A 366 10.53 -8.04 -17.41
CA GLU A 366 9.83 -8.19 -16.11
C GLU A 366 8.97 -9.46 -15.90
N PRO A 367 9.42 -10.42 -15.07
CA PRO A 367 8.56 -11.47 -14.52
C PRO A 367 8.18 -11.11 -13.08
N THR A 368 7.19 -10.24 -12.90
CA THR A 368 6.46 -10.12 -11.62
C THR A 368 4.99 -9.87 -11.90
N VAL A 369 4.28 -10.98 -12.09
CA VAL A 369 3.05 -11.40 -11.39
C VAL A 369 2.62 -12.63 -12.16
N SER A 370 2.52 -13.76 -11.48
CA SER A 370 1.78 -14.92 -11.99
C SER A 370 0.38 -14.43 -12.36
N VAL A 371 0.11 -14.26 -13.64
CA VAL A 371 -1.23 -14.01 -14.17
C VAL A 371 -2.00 -15.31 -13.97
N THR A 372 -2.52 -15.50 -12.76
CA THR A 372 -3.77 -16.23 -12.62
C THR A 372 -4.76 -15.52 -13.53
N SER A 373 -5.26 -16.25 -14.51
CA SER A 373 -6.29 -15.80 -15.46
C SER A 373 -7.58 -15.47 -14.70
N THR A 374 -7.65 -14.32 -14.04
CA THR A 374 -8.91 -13.71 -13.62
C THR A 374 -9.41 -12.89 -14.81
N LYS A 375 -10.36 -13.46 -15.54
CA LYS A 375 -11.07 -12.87 -16.69
C LYS A 375 -11.98 -11.69 -16.29
N CYS A 376 -11.57 -10.80 -15.39
CA CYS A 376 -12.46 -9.74 -14.94
C CYS A 376 -12.24 -8.44 -15.72
N SER A 377 -13.32 -7.89 -16.28
CA SER A 377 -13.31 -6.75 -17.18
C SER A 377 -14.02 -5.55 -16.55
N LEU A 378 -13.26 -4.62 -15.94
CA LEU A 378 -13.80 -3.42 -15.32
C LEU A 378 -14.68 -2.60 -16.29
N ASP A 379 -14.27 -2.52 -17.55
CA ASP A 379 -14.99 -1.76 -18.58
C ASP A 379 -16.38 -2.33 -18.91
N LYS A 380 -16.68 -3.57 -18.52
CA LYS A 380 -18.01 -4.21 -18.68
C LYS A 380 -18.94 -3.96 -17.50
N LEU A 381 -18.41 -3.62 -16.32
CA LEU A 381 -19.22 -3.40 -15.13
C LEU A 381 -20.05 -2.12 -15.25
N ASP A 382 -21.25 -2.13 -14.66
CA ASP A 382 -22.12 -0.95 -14.56
C ASP A 382 -21.68 -0.02 -13.41
N ILE A 383 -20.36 0.15 -13.26
CA ILE A 383 -19.74 0.95 -12.20
C ILE A 383 -19.89 2.45 -12.46
N ILE A 384 -20.03 2.85 -13.72
CA ILE A 384 -20.24 4.24 -14.11
C ILE A 384 -21.73 4.55 -14.04
N ASN A 385 -22.10 5.58 -13.27
CA ASN A 385 -23.48 6.06 -13.17
C ASN A 385 -23.58 7.55 -13.57
N GLU A 386 -24.77 8.12 -13.42
CA GLU A 386 -25.01 9.54 -13.69
C GLU A 386 -24.19 10.45 -12.76
N ARG A 387 -23.92 10.03 -11.52
CA ARG A 387 -23.08 10.79 -10.56
C ARG A 387 -21.63 10.87 -11.06
N THR A 388 -21.05 9.75 -11.49
CA THR A 388 -19.70 9.71 -12.09
C THR A 388 -19.60 10.63 -13.29
N LEU A 389 -20.61 10.64 -14.17
CA LEU A 389 -20.66 11.57 -15.30
C LEU A 389 -20.79 13.03 -14.88
N ARG A 390 -21.62 13.38 -13.89
CA ARG A 390 -21.73 14.77 -13.40
C ARG A 390 -20.44 15.27 -12.76
N VAL A 391 -19.81 14.44 -11.92
CA VAL A 391 -18.54 14.76 -11.25
C VAL A 391 -17.40 14.89 -12.25
N CYS A 392 -17.39 14.01 -13.26
CA CYS A 392 -16.27 13.95 -14.20
C CYS A 392 -16.45 14.82 -15.46
N CYS A 393 -17.67 15.07 -15.89
CA CYS A 393 -18.02 15.78 -17.11
C CYS A 393 -19.15 16.79 -16.84
N PRO A 394 -18.86 17.94 -16.20
CA PRO A 394 -19.88 18.93 -15.82
C PRO A 394 -20.73 19.47 -16.99
N LEU A 395 -20.16 19.48 -18.21
CA LEU A 395 -20.84 19.95 -19.43
C LEU A 395 -22.04 19.06 -19.84
N ILE A 396 -22.07 17.79 -19.42
CA ILE A 396 -23.16 16.84 -19.73
C ILE A 396 -24.39 17.15 -18.87
N GLY A 397 -24.19 17.53 -17.60
CA GLY A 397 -25.28 17.82 -16.65
C GLY A 397 -26.15 19.02 -17.03
N LEU A 398 -25.68 19.88 -17.94
CA LEU A 398 -26.42 21.03 -18.44
C LEU A 398 -27.25 20.73 -19.69
N ASN A 399 -26.88 19.72 -20.50
CA ASN A 399 -27.44 19.54 -21.85
C ASN A 399 -28.15 18.19 -22.09
N VAL A 400 -28.11 17.25 -21.15
CA VAL A 400 -28.77 15.94 -21.32
C VAL A 400 -29.67 15.65 -20.12
N SER A 401 -30.95 16.02 -20.22
CA SER A 401 -31.99 15.18 -19.64
C SER A 401 -31.92 13.87 -20.42
N VAL A 402 -31.30 12.84 -19.84
CA VAL A 402 -31.30 11.49 -20.41
C VAL A 402 -32.76 11.07 -20.50
N SER A 403 -33.31 11.09 -21.70
CA SER A 403 -34.59 10.45 -22.00
C SER A 403 -34.45 8.99 -21.63
N ASN A 404 -35.36 8.48 -20.78
CA ASN A 404 -35.58 7.05 -20.60
C ASN A 404 -35.81 6.41 -21.97
N CYS A 405 -34.76 5.85 -22.58
CA CYS A 405 -34.87 4.96 -23.74
C CYS A 405 -35.15 3.56 -23.21
N ASN A 406 -36.36 3.36 -22.68
CA ASN A 406 -36.97 2.05 -22.51
C ASN A 406 -38.44 2.17 -22.96
N THR A 407 -38.67 2.43 -24.24
CA THR A 407 -39.95 2.08 -24.86
C THR A 407 -39.75 1.71 -26.32
N ASN A 408 -40.17 0.48 -26.60
CA ASN A 408 -40.26 -0.11 -27.92
C ASN A 408 -41.03 0.81 -28.88
N LEU A 409 -40.46 0.92 -30.08
CA LEU A 409 -41.10 1.39 -31.28
C LEU A 409 -42.33 0.48 -31.56
N ASN A 410 -43.52 0.94 -31.20
CA ASN A 410 -44.83 0.66 -31.82
C ASN A 410 -45.97 0.92 -30.82
N ASN A 411 -46.59 2.11 -30.88
CA ASN A 411 -48.04 2.26 -31.06
C ASN A 411 -48.49 3.72 -30.94
N TYR A 412 -49.36 4.07 -31.88
CA TYR A 412 -50.16 5.30 -31.93
C TYR A 412 -51.07 5.44 -30.70
N ASN A 413 -51.24 6.69 -30.25
CA ASN A 413 -52.32 7.23 -29.42
C ASN A 413 -52.68 6.51 -28.10
N ALA A 414 -52.44 7.15 -26.96
CA ALA A 414 -53.45 7.35 -25.90
C ALA A 414 -52.86 8.04 -24.66
N ASN A 415 -53.49 9.15 -24.28
CA ASN A 415 -53.92 9.55 -22.95
C ASN A 415 -53.05 9.23 -21.72
N LYS A 416 -52.75 10.32 -20.99
CA LYS A 416 -52.48 10.43 -19.54
C LYS A 416 -52.89 9.18 -18.75
N HIS A 417 -51.90 8.46 -18.21
CA HIS A 417 -52.14 7.51 -17.13
C HIS A 417 -51.35 7.90 -15.89
N ILE A 418 -52.13 8.27 -14.86
CA ILE A 418 -51.75 8.26 -13.45
C ILE A 418 -51.57 6.79 -13.07
N THR A 419 -50.41 6.44 -12.53
CA THR A 419 -50.19 5.09 -11.98
C THR A 419 -50.84 5.02 -10.59
N PRO A 420 -51.73 4.04 -10.33
CA PRO A 420 -52.40 3.92 -9.05
C PRO A 420 -51.46 3.33 -8.00
N VAL A 421 -51.65 3.77 -6.76
CA VAL A 421 -51.12 3.11 -5.56
C VAL A 421 -51.80 1.75 -5.45
N SER A 422 -51.07 0.66 -5.71
CA SER A 422 -51.54 -0.69 -5.41
C SER A 422 -51.01 -1.13 -4.05
N SER A 423 -51.94 -1.22 -3.11
CA SER A 423 -51.85 -2.00 -1.88
C SER A 423 -51.42 -3.44 -2.18
N GLN A 424 -50.28 -3.88 -1.62
CA GLN A 424 -50.00 -5.32 -1.47
C GLN A 424 -49.83 -5.65 0.00
N LEU A 425 -50.81 -6.41 0.48
CA LEU A 425 -50.90 -7.03 1.79
C LEU A 425 -49.80 -8.07 2.00
N TYR A 426 -49.28 -8.06 3.23
CA TYR A 426 -48.30 -8.92 3.86
C TYR A 426 -48.41 -10.44 3.57
N LYS A 427 -47.25 -11.06 3.33
CA LYS A 427 -46.97 -12.45 3.73
C LYS A 427 -45.58 -12.59 4.39
N SER A 428 -45.63 -12.73 5.71
CA SER A 428 -44.74 -13.51 6.61
C SER A 428 -43.22 -13.54 6.36
N ALA A 429 -42.50 -12.61 7.01
CA ALA A 429 -41.20 -12.86 7.65
C ALA A 429 -41.15 -12.06 8.96
N LYS A 430 -41.55 -12.69 10.07
CA LYS A 430 -41.91 -12.04 11.35
C LYS A 430 -40.77 -11.34 12.14
N SER A 431 -39.60 -11.05 11.56
CA SER A 431 -38.58 -10.24 12.25
C SER A 431 -37.94 -9.12 11.41
N ALA A 432 -37.84 -9.27 10.09
CA ALA A 432 -37.22 -8.26 9.23
C ALA A 432 -38.17 -7.08 8.91
N GLY A 433 -39.47 -7.35 8.72
CA GLY A 433 -40.46 -6.30 8.39
C GLY A 433 -40.74 -5.30 9.52
N ILE A 434 -40.55 -5.71 10.79
CA ILE A 434 -40.74 -4.84 11.95
C ILE A 434 -39.56 -3.87 12.10
N LYS A 435 -38.32 -4.35 11.95
CA LYS A 435 -37.12 -3.50 12.00
C LYS A 435 -37.08 -2.46 10.88
N HIS A 436 -37.48 -2.85 9.67
CA HIS A 436 -37.55 -1.91 8.54
C HIS A 436 -38.60 -0.82 8.78
N LEU A 437 -39.77 -1.18 9.34
CA LEU A 437 -40.80 -0.22 9.71
C LEU A 437 -40.34 0.70 10.85
N GLU A 438 -39.64 0.16 11.85
CA GLU A 438 -39.06 0.92 12.97
C GLU A 438 -38.06 1.97 12.48
N LEU A 439 -37.13 1.59 11.58
CA LEU A 439 -36.17 2.51 10.97
C LEU A 439 -36.85 3.63 10.16
N GLN A 440 -37.89 3.30 9.39
CA GLN A 440 -38.67 4.32 8.66
C GLN A 440 -39.41 5.29 9.59
N LEU A 441 -39.91 4.81 10.73
CA LEU A 441 -40.55 5.66 11.74
C LEU A 441 -39.54 6.55 12.46
N GLU A 442 -38.32 6.07 12.70
CA GLU A 442 -37.23 6.88 13.26
C GLU A 442 -36.75 7.96 12.27
N GLU A 443 -36.61 7.63 10.99
CA GLU A 443 -36.27 8.61 9.95
C GLU A 443 -37.35 9.71 9.83
N ALA A 444 -38.62 9.31 9.85
CA ALA A 444 -39.75 10.24 9.87
C ALA A 444 -39.77 11.11 11.14
N PHE A 445 -39.46 10.53 12.31
CA PHE A 445 -39.34 11.27 13.58
C PHE A 445 -38.25 12.35 13.49
N PHE A 446 -37.05 12.00 13.02
CA PHE A 446 -35.97 12.98 12.87
C PHE A 446 -36.21 13.99 11.75
N GLY A 447 -36.99 13.65 10.72
CA GLY A 447 -37.44 14.61 9.70
C GLY A 447 -38.30 15.75 10.27
N GLY A 448 -38.88 15.56 11.45
CA GLY A 448 -39.63 16.59 12.19
C GLY A 448 -38.83 17.30 13.30
N GLN A 449 -37.54 17.00 13.47
CA GLN A 449 -36.70 17.57 14.54
C GLN A 449 -35.51 18.37 13.97
N PRO A 450 -34.92 19.31 14.74
CA PRO A 450 -33.69 19.99 14.33
C PRO A 450 -32.54 19.01 14.10
N ALA A 451 -31.69 19.29 13.11
CA ALA A 451 -30.52 18.46 12.80
C ALA A 451 -29.55 18.29 13.99
N SER A 452 -29.54 19.25 14.93
CA SER A 452 -28.79 19.15 16.20
C SER A 452 -29.27 17.98 17.05
N THR A 453 -30.57 17.69 17.10
CA THR A 453 -31.14 16.59 17.88
C THR A 453 -30.65 15.23 17.38
N ARG A 454 -30.62 15.03 16.05
CA ARG A 454 -30.08 13.81 15.44
C ARG A 454 -28.58 13.65 15.75
N LYS A 455 -27.79 14.72 15.59
CA LYS A 455 -26.35 14.71 15.93
C LYS A 455 -26.09 14.40 17.41
N THR A 456 -26.92 14.90 18.30
CA THR A 456 -26.84 14.60 19.74
C THR A 456 -27.14 13.13 20.03
N VAL A 457 -28.18 12.56 19.40
CA VAL A 457 -28.52 11.13 19.53
C VAL A 457 -27.37 10.24 19.03
N ASP A 458 -26.81 10.55 17.86
CA ASP A 458 -25.67 9.80 17.30
C ASP A 458 -24.46 9.86 18.23
N PHE A 459 -24.09 11.06 18.68
CA PHE A 459 -22.99 11.27 19.62
C PHE A 459 -23.18 10.51 20.93
N VAL A 460 -24.37 10.60 21.54
CA VAL A 460 -24.68 9.88 22.79
C VAL A 460 -24.60 8.37 22.57
N SER A 461 -25.16 7.86 21.47
CA SER A 461 -25.13 6.42 21.17
C SER A 461 -23.70 5.90 21.04
N GLU A 462 -22.81 6.65 20.37
CA GLU A 462 -21.41 6.27 20.18
C GLU A 462 -20.61 6.32 21.49
N ARG A 463 -20.77 7.40 22.27
CA ARG A 463 -20.03 7.58 23.53
C ARG A 463 -20.48 6.59 24.60
N VAL A 464 -21.78 6.31 24.70
CA VAL A 464 -22.31 5.32 25.65
C VAL A 464 -21.87 3.93 25.23
N ALA A 465 -21.95 3.56 23.94
CA ALA A 465 -21.44 2.27 23.45
C ALA A 465 -19.96 2.05 23.81
N SER A 466 -19.09 3.05 23.52
CA SER A 466 -17.67 2.98 23.88
C SER A 466 -17.45 2.81 25.39
N THR A 467 -18.27 3.47 26.22
CA THR A 467 -18.14 3.37 27.67
C THR A 467 -18.63 2.03 28.22
N CYS A 468 -19.70 1.48 27.67
CA CYS A 468 -20.16 0.13 27.99
C CYS A 468 -19.12 -0.92 27.58
N VAL A 469 -18.49 -0.78 26.40
CA VAL A 469 -17.37 -1.65 25.99
C VAL A 469 -16.21 -1.56 26.98
N LYS A 470 -15.82 -0.36 27.41
CA LYS A 470 -14.79 -0.20 28.46
C LYS A 470 -15.17 -0.90 29.77
N HIS A 471 -16.43 -0.86 30.17
CA HIS A 471 -16.92 -1.57 31.36
C HIS A 471 -16.84 -3.09 31.17
N ILE A 472 -17.22 -3.61 30.00
CA ILE A 472 -17.06 -5.03 29.66
C ILE A 472 -15.58 -5.44 29.77
N CYS A 473 -14.66 -4.67 29.16
CA CYS A 473 -13.23 -4.97 29.18
C CYS A 473 -12.62 -4.94 30.58
N ASN A 474 -12.91 -3.88 31.36
CA ASN A 474 -12.21 -3.63 32.62
C ASN A 474 -12.81 -4.40 33.80
N THR A 475 -14.08 -4.79 33.72
CA THR A 475 -14.79 -5.44 34.83
C THR A 475 -15.10 -6.89 34.50
N LEU A 476 -15.96 -7.13 33.51
CA LEU A 476 -16.49 -8.48 33.23
C LEU A 476 -15.42 -9.41 32.62
N LEU A 477 -14.68 -8.91 31.64
CA LEU A 477 -13.67 -9.68 30.92
C LEU A 477 -12.46 -10.00 31.82
N MET A 478 -12.06 -9.09 32.71
CA MET A 478 -10.98 -9.33 33.67
C MET A 478 -11.32 -10.46 34.65
N SER A 479 -12.52 -10.45 35.25
CA SER A 479 -12.95 -11.52 36.15
C SER A 479 -13.07 -12.88 35.44
N SER A 480 -13.60 -12.89 34.21
CA SER A 480 -13.72 -14.13 33.42
C SER A 480 -12.35 -14.69 33.02
N ARG A 481 -11.37 -13.84 32.68
CA ARG A 481 -9.99 -14.30 32.36
C ARG A 481 -9.31 -14.94 33.55
N GLU A 482 -9.44 -14.34 34.74
CA GLU A 482 -8.87 -14.91 35.97
C GLU A 482 -9.51 -16.25 36.33
N THR A 483 -10.84 -16.33 36.24
CA THR A 483 -11.60 -17.57 36.49
C THR A 483 -11.22 -18.68 35.49
N ASN A 484 -11.10 -18.32 34.21
CA ASN A 484 -10.66 -19.23 33.15
C ASN A 484 -9.26 -19.80 33.41
N LEU A 485 -8.30 -18.95 33.76
CA LEU A 485 -6.94 -19.37 34.06
C LEU A 485 -6.86 -20.26 35.32
N ASN A 486 -7.65 -19.96 36.35
CA ASN A 486 -7.68 -20.79 37.56
C ASN A 486 -8.29 -22.18 37.28
N ASN A 487 -9.39 -22.24 36.51
CA ASN A 487 -9.98 -23.51 36.07
C ASN A 487 -9.00 -24.31 35.19
N PHE A 488 -8.28 -23.64 34.30
CA PHE A 488 -7.26 -24.27 33.45
C PHE A 488 -6.09 -24.81 34.27
N ARG A 489 -5.61 -24.07 35.27
CA ARG A 489 -4.56 -24.53 36.21
C ARG A 489 -4.99 -25.79 36.97
N GLU A 490 -6.25 -25.88 37.40
CA GLU A 490 -6.78 -27.08 38.06
C GLU A 490 -6.84 -28.29 37.12
N ILE A 491 -7.19 -28.09 35.84
CA ILE A 491 -7.14 -29.14 34.81
C ILE A 491 -5.70 -29.62 34.60
N LEU A 492 -4.73 -28.70 34.51
CA LEU A 492 -3.32 -29.03 34.37
C LEU A 492 -2.78 -29.83 35.57
N LYS A 493 -3.11 -29.43 36.81
CA LYS A 493 -2.73 -30.17 38.02
C LYS A 493 -3.32 -31.58 38.06
N LYS A 494 -4.60 -31.73 37.73
CA LYS A 494 -5.27 -33.06 37.69
C LYS A 494 -4.62 -33.99 36.67
N LYS A 495 -4.26 -33.48 35.49
CA LYS A 495 -3.58 -34.26 34.44
C LYS A 495 -2.10 -34.54 34.73
N GLN A 496 -1.45 -33.74 35.59
CA GLN A 496 -0.08 -33.99 36.07
C GLN A 496 -0.02 -35.14 37.08
N ILE A 497 -1.01 -35.25 37.98
CA ILE A 497 -1.09 -36.32 38.98
C ILE A 497 -1.27 -37.70 38.31
N GLY A 498 -2.01 -37.76 37.20
CA GLY A 498 -2.19 -39.00 36.43
C GLY A 498 -0.90 -39.57 35.80
N LYS A 499 0.10 -38.74 35.50
CA LYS A 499 1.37 -39.17 34.86
C LYS A 499 2.41 -39.74 35.83
N GLN A 500 2.26 -39.58 37.15
CA GLN A 500 3.21 -40.19 38.12
C GLN A 500 3.02 -41.72 38.26
N SER A 501 1.94 -42.30 37.74
CA SER A 501 1.66 -43.74 37.85
C SER A 501 2.32 -44.62 36.77
N GLU A 502 2.79 -44.06 35.64
CA GLU A 502 3.42 -44.85 34.58
C GLU A 502 4.75 -44.21 34.13
N LYS A 503 5.86 -44.76 34.63
CA LYS A 503 7.19 -44.52 34.05
C LYS A 503 7.26 -45.20 32.69
N PHE A 504 7.34 -44.49 31.57
CA PHE A 504 8.06 -44.95 30.36
C PHE A 504 8.28 -43.83 29.31
N ARG A 505 9.52 -43.78 28.80
CA ARG A 505 10.07 -43.20 27.54
C ARG A 505 9.94 -41.70 27.27
N GLU A 506 11.12 -41.09 27.13
CA GLU A 506 11.40 -39.69 26.81
C GLU A 506 11.26 -39.39 25.30
N GLN A 507 11.07 -38.09 25.01
CA GLN A 507 10.93 -37.40 23.71
C GLN A 507 9.62 -37.49 22.90
N ARG A 508 8.69 -38.45 23.07
CA ARG A 508 7.35 -38.41 22.37
C ARG A 508 6.24 -37.67 23.14
N ASN A 509 6.48 -37.25 24.38
CA ASN A 509 5.40 -36.90 25.32
C ASN A 509 4.84 -35.46 25.26
N VAL A 510 5.47 -34.51 24.57
CA VAL A 510 5.06 -33.09 24.60
C VAL A 510 3.94 -32.81 23.59
N THR A 511 4.05 -33.36 22.39
CA THR A 511 3.02 -33.24 21.33
C THR A 511 1.74 -33.97 21.71
N ASP A 512 1.84 -35.17 22.29
CA ASP A 512 0.69 -35.95 22.73
C ASP A 512 -0.03 -35.28 23.91
N PHE A 513 0.72 -34.66 24.85
CA PHE A 513 0.12 -33.90 25.93
C PHE A 513 -0.57 -32.63 25.45
N LYS A 514 0.02 -31.91 24.48
CA LYS A 514 -0.64 -30.76 23.84
C LYS A 514 -1.96 -31.19 23.17
N ALA A 515 -1.96 -32.29 22.42
CA ALA A 515 -3.16 -32.81 21.79
C ALA A 515 -4.27 -33.15 22.80
N ILE A 516 -3.91 -33.74 23.95
CA ILE A 516 -4.85 -34.09 25.03
C ILE A 516 -5.41 -32.84 25.75
N VAL A 517 -4.67 -31.75 25.79
CA VAL A 517 -5.06 -30.51 26.50
C VAL A 517 -5.80 -29.53 25.58
N ILE A 518 -5.57 -29.58 24.26
CA ILE A 518 -6.25 -28.72 23.27
C ILE A 518 -7.78 -28.89 23.30
N THR A 519 -8.29 -30.11 23.48
CA THR A 519 -9.75 -30.35 23.58
C THR A 519 -10.35 -29.68 24.82
N ASP A 520 -9.62 -29.69 25.94
CA ASP A 520 -10.04 -29.01 27.18
C ASP A 520 -9.96 -27.49 27.04
N ILE A 521 -8.93 -26.98 26.35
CA ILE A 521 -8.79 -25.55 26.03
C ILE A 521 -10.00 -25.07 25.23
N ASN A 522 -10.38 -25.80 24.18
CA ASN A 522 -11.49 -25.42 23.33
C ASN A 522 -12.84 -25.49 24.06
N THR A 523 -13.07 -26.52 24.87
CA THR A 523 -14.33 -26.65 25.64
C THR A 523 -14.44 -25.59 26.74
N LEU A 524 -13.35 -25.32 27.47
CA LEU A 524 -13.32 -24.29 28.50
C LEU A 524 -13.47 -22.88 27.91
N ALA A 525 -12.81 -22.60 26.79
CA ALA A 525 -12.94 -21.32 26.08
C ALA A 525 -14.37 -21.07 25.59
N MET A 526 -15.04 -22.09 25.06
CA MET A 526 -16.43 -21.98 24.61
C MET A 526 -17.41 -21.77 25.76
N ASN A 527 -17.23 -22.47 26.87
CA ASN A 527 -18.05 -22.29 28.07
C ASN A 527 -17.88 -20.89 28.66
N MET A 528 -16.63 -20.41 28.77
CA MET A 528 -16.33 -19.08 29.32
C MET A 528 -16.81 -17.95 28.39
N SER A 529 -16.69 -18.12 27.08
CA SER A 529 -17.24 -17.20 26.09
C SER A 529 -18.76 -17.09 26.18
N LYS A 530 -19.46 -18.22 26.36
CA LYS A 530 -20.91 -18.25 26.55
C LYS A 530 -21.33 -17.58 27.87
N GLU A 531 -20.67 -17.91 28.97
CA GLU A 531 -20.98 -17.33 30.28
C GLU A 531 -20.74 -15.81 30.30
N LEU A 532 -19.64 -15.33 29.72
CA LEU A 532 -19.37 -13.89 29.60
C LEU A 532 -20.41 -13.19 28.74
N LYS A 533 -20.87 -13.83 27.65
CA LYS A 533 -21.94 -13.31 26.79
C LYS A 533 -23.25 -13.18 27.59
N ASP A 534 -23.65 -14.22 28.31
CA ASP A 534 -24.88 -14.21 29.11
C ASP A 534 -24.84 -13.12 30.21
N GLN A 535 -23.67 -12.92 30.84
CA GLN A 535 -23.46 -11.83 31.80
C GLN A 535 -23.53 -10.43 31.16
N CYS A 536 -23.01 -10.26 29.94
CA CYS A 536 -23.12 -9.01 29.20
C CYS A 536 -24.58 -8.72 28.81
N GLU A 537 -25.32 -9.73 28.35
CA GLU A 537 -26.73 -9.59 27.97
C GLU A 537 -27.62 -9.26 29.18
N ALA A 538 -27.26 -9.70 30.40
CA ALA A 538 -28.01 -9.37 31.62
C ALA A 538 -27.69 -7.97 32.19
N SER A 539 -26.43 -7.53 32.14
CA SER A 539 -25.97 -6.32 32.87
C SER A 539 -25.91 -5.05 32.01
N ILE A 540 -25.54 -5.17 30.74
CA ILE A 540 -25.25 -4.02 29.88
C ILE A 540 -26.49 -3.24 29.44
N PRO A 541 -27.66 -3.86 29.13
CA PRO A 541 -28.84 -3.12 28.70
C PRO A 541 -29.28 -2.04 29.72
N GLY A 542 -29.34 -2.37 31.01
CA GLY A 542 -29.74 -1.42 32.05
C GLY A 542 -28.73 -0.29 32.27
N ILE A 543 -27.43 -0.58 32.14
CA ILE A 543 -26.36 0.44 32.22
C ILE A 543 -26.43 1.37 31.01
N CYS A 544 -26.69 0.82 29.82
CA CYS A 544 -26.81 1.57 28.59
C CYS A 544 -28.00 2.53 28.65
N GLU A 545 -29.19 2.01 28.97
CA GLU A 545 -30.43 2.80 29.07
C GLU A 545 -30.32 3.92 30.10
N LEU A 546 -29.79 3.64 31.30
CA LEU A 546 -29.62 4.66 32.34
C LEU A 546 -28.67 5.78 31.90
N ARG A 547 -27.59 5.45 31.21
CA ARG A 547 -26.59 6.43 30.75
C ARG A 547 -27.11 7.24 29.57
N VAL A 548 -27.77 6.59 28.61
CA VAL A 548 -28.39 7.27 27.47
C VAL A 548 -29.41 8.28 27.97
N THR A 549 -30.34 7.88 28.85
CA THR A 549 -31.38 8.78 29.38
C THR A 549 -30.77 10.00 30.06
N LYS A 550 -29.77 9.81 30.95
CA LYS A 550 -29.05 10.92 31.59
C LYS A 550 -28.34 11.85 30.61
N CYS A 551 -27.72 11.30 29.57
CA CYS A 551 -27.02 12.09 28.56
C CYS A 551 -27.99 12.86 27.66
N ILE A 552 -29.11 12.25 27.27
CA ILE A 552 -30.14 12.89 26.45
C ILE A 552 -30.82 14.02 27.25
N ASP A 553 -31.12 13.81 28.53
CA ASP A 553 -31.70 14.83 29.40
C ASP A 553 -30.77 16.03 29.62
N ALA A 554 -29.45 15.80 29.63
CA ALA A 554 -28.45 16.83 29.85
C ALA A 554 -28.00 17.58 28.58
N LEU A 555 -28.09 16.95 27.40
CA LEU A 555 -27.55 17.48 26.13
C LEU A 555 -28.63 18.04 25.19
N LEU A 556 -29.89 17.64 25.34
CA LEU A 556 -30.99 18.28 24.62
C LEU A 556 -31.41 19.58 25.31
N ALA A 557 -31.93 20.52 24.52
CA ALA A 557 -32.34 21.83 25.01
C ALA A 557 -33.48 21.72 26.06
N GLU A 558 -33.50 22.65 27.03
CA GLU A 558 -34.46 22.63 28.15
C GLU A 558 -35.92 22.74 27.69
N ASP A 559 -36.16 23.37 26.54
CA ASP A 559 -37.46 23.56 25.89
C ASP A 559 -37.94 22.34 25.06
N SER A 560 -37.13 21.28 24.97
CA SER A 560 -37.54 20.06 24.26
C SER A 560 -38.61 19.28 25.03
N LEU A 561 -39.69 18.91 24.33
CA LEU A 561 -40.83 18.20 24.89
C LEU A 561 -40.41 16.83 25.45
N THR A 562 -40.96 16.44 26.59
CA THR A 562 -40.68 15.15 27.25
C THR A 562 -40.83 13.94 26.31
N PRO A 563 -41.87 13.83 25.45
CA PRO A 563 -41.99 12.73 24.49
C PRO A 563 -40.86 12.68 23.45
N VAL A 564 -40.26 13.83 23.12
CA VAL A 564 -39.12 13.91 22.19
C VAL A 564 -37.85 13.39 22.87
N LYS A 565 -37.63 13.76 24.14
CA LYS A 565 -36.50 13.24 24.93
C LYS A 565 -36.60 11.72 25.11
N GLU A 566 -37.78 11.22 25.44
CA GLU A 566 -38.05 9.78 25.58
C GLU A 566 -37.79 9.02 24.27
N MET A 567 -38.24 9.56 23.13
CA MET A 567 -38.00 8.93 21.83
C MET A 567 -36.52 8.97 21.45
N CYS A 568 -35.83 10.09 21.67
CA CYS A 568 -34.38 10.21 21.46
C CYS A 568 -33.59 9.22 22.32
N ALA A 569 -33.99 9.03 23.59
CA ALA A 569 -33.37 8.07 24.49
C ALA A 569 -33.58 6.62 24.03
N LYS A 570 -34.77 6.26 23.55
CA LYS A 570 -35.05 4.93 23.00
C LYS A 570 -34.21 4.63 21.75
N ILE A 571 -34.15 5.57 20.80
CA ILE A 571 -33.36 5.44 19.57
C ILE A 571 -31.86 5.35 19.89
N ALA A 572 -31.35 6.25 20.74
CA ALA A 572 -29.95 6.25 21.17
C ALA A 572 -29.58 4.95 21.90
N THR A 573 -30.48 4.40 22.73
CA THR A 573 -30.27 3.11 23.43
C THR A 573 -30.22 1.97 22.43
N ARG A 574 -31.13 1.91 21.45
CA ARG A 574 -31.13 0.89 20.38
C ARG A 574 -29.82 0.92 19.58
N LEU A 575 -29.42 2.11 19.12
CA LEU A 575 -28.19 2.34 18.35
C LEU A 575 -26.91 2.02 19.13
N ALA A 576 -26.87 2.34 20.43
CA ALA A 576 -25.76 2.01 21.30
C ALA A 576 -25.68 0.49 21.53
N MET A 577 -26.82 -0.14 21.82
CA MET A 577 -26.90 -1.59 22.02
C MET A 577 -26.51 -2.36 20.76
N GLU A 578 -26.92 -1.93 19.56
CA GLU A 578 -26.53 -2.58 18.31
C GLU A 578 -25.01 -2.60 18.13
N ARG A 579 -24.33 -1.47 18.38
CA ARG A 579 -22.86 -1.37 18.35
C ARG A 579 -22.19 -2.25 19.41
N ILE A 580 -22.74 -2.30 20.62
CA ILE A 580 -22.22 -3.17 21.69
C ILE A 580 -22.37 -4.64 21.31
N HIS A 581 -23.53 -5.05 20.77
CA HIS A 581 -23.73 -6.44 20.34
C HIS A 581 -22.78 -6.81 19.20
N GLN A 582 -22.59 -5.95 18.20
CA GLN A 582 -21.61 -6.17 17.13
C GLN A 582 -20.21 -6.40 17.71
N TRP A 583 -19.81 -5.59 18.69
CA TRP A 583 -18.51 -5.74 19.36
C TRP A 583 -18.40 -7.06 20.15
N ILE A 584 -19.46 -7.46 20.88
CA ILE A 584 -19.49 -8.75 21.60
C ILE A 584 -19.36 -9.92 20.60
N GLN A 585 -20.06 -9.86 19.46
CA GLN A 585 -19.98 -10.89 18.43
C GLN A 585 -18.59 -10.98 17.78
N SER A 586 -17.91 -9.86 17.56
CA SER A 586 -16.59 -9.87 16.92
C SER A 586 -15.44 -10.24 17.87
N HIS A 587 -15.54 -9.93 19.16
CA HIS A 587 -14.42 -10.04 20.10
C HIS A 587 -14.59 -11.09 21.20
N ILE A 588 -15.82 -11.43 21.60
CA ILE A 588 -16.08 -12.40 22.67
C ILE A 588 -16.51 -13.74 22.10
N VAL A 589 -17.41 -13.73 21.11
CA VAL A 589 -17.94 -14.94 20.48
C VAL A 589 -16.85 -15.58 19.61
N GLY A 590 -16.60 -16.88 19.84
CA GLY A 590 -15.55 -17.65 19.16
C GLY A 590 -14.36 -18.04 20.04
N GLY A 591 -14.30 -17.60 21.30
CA GLY A 591 -13.39 -18.14 22.33
C GLY A 591 -11.89 -17.89 22.11
N SER A 592 -11.49 -17.30 20.98
CA SER A 592 -10.10 -17.11 20.56
C SER A 592 -9.25 -16.33 21.57
N LEU A 593 -9.86 -15.36 22.27
CA LEU A 593 -9.21 -14.59 23.32
C LEU A 593 -8.81 -15.47 24.51
N PHE A 594 -9.70 -16.36 24.96
CA PHE A 594 -9.44 -17.29 26.06
C PHE A 594 -8.46 -18.40 25.65
N ILE A 595 -8.50 -18.85 24.39
CA ILE A 595 -7.56 -19.85 23.85
C ILE A 595 -6.13 -19.33 23.93
N LYS A 596 -5.87 -18.10 23.45
CA LYS A 596 -4.53 -17.49 23.49
C LYS A 596 -3.97 -17.38 24.90
N ASP A 597 -4.80 -16.97 25.87
CA ASP A 597 -4.38 -16.87 27.26
C ASP A 597 -3.98 -18.23 27.86
N MET A 598 -4.76 -19.28 27.55
CA MET A 598 -4.47 -20.65 28.00
C MET A 598 -3.27 -21.27 27.29
N GLU A 599 -3.04 -20.95 26.00
CA GLU A 599 -1.84 -21.38 25.26
C GLU A 599 -0.56 -20.79 25.85
N VAL A 600 -0.58 -19.52 26.25
CA VAL A 600 0.54 -18.88 26.94
C VAL A 600 0.82 -19.58 28.27
N GLU A 601 -0.22 -19.87 29.05
CA GLU A 601 -0.08 -20.57 30.33
C GLU A 601 0.37 -22.03 30.15
N LEU A 602 -0.10 -22.73 29.11
CA LEU A 602 0.33 -24.07 28.74
C LEU A 602 1.82 -24.08 28.36
N ASN A 603 2.26 -23.11 27.56
CA ASN A 603 3.67 -22.98 27.19
C ASN A 603 4.54 -22.64 28.41
N ARG A 604 4.04 -21.83 29.35
CA ARG A 604 4.72 -21.57 30.64
C ARG A 604 4.81 -22.83 31.50
N PHE A 605 3.73 -23.60 31.58
CA PHE A 605 3.69 -24.88 32.29
C PHE A 605 4.64 -25.91 31.67
N LEU A 606 4.70 -25.98 30.34
CA LEU A 606 5.64 -26.86 29.64
C LEU A 606 7.10 -26.43 29.85
N ARG A 607 7.40 -25.13 29.84
CA ARG A 607 8.75 -24.61 30.13
C ARG A 607 9.19 -24.89 31.57
N ASN A 608 8.29 -24.71 32.54
CA ASN A 608 8.58 -24.99 33.96
C ASN A 608 8.74 -26.48 34.27
N ASN A 609 8.13 -27.37 33.46
CA ASN A 609 8.24 -28.83 33.60
C ASN A 609 9.19 -29.47 32.60
N THR A 610 9.81 -28.69 31.71
CA THR A 610 11.03 -29.16 31.05
C THR A 610 12.05 -29.25 32.16
N PRO A 611 12.75 -30.39 32.38
CA PRO A 611 13.85 -30.39 33.33
C PRO A 611 14.73 -29.23 32.92
N LEU A 612 14.88 -28.24 33.82
CA LEU A 612 15.95 -27.29 33.72
C LEU A 612 17.16 -28.16 33.47
N HIS A 613 17.70 -28.11 32.24
CA HIS A 613 19.07 -28.54 32.04
C HIS A 613 19.81 -27.86 33.18
N PRO A 614 20.56 -28.60 34.01
CA PRO A 614 21.41 -27.95 34.98
C PRO A 614 22.22 -26.98 34.12
N MET A 615 21.97 -25.67 34.26
CA MET A 615 22.97 -24.72 33.86
C MET A 615 24.10 -25.09 34.79
N GLU A 616 25.07 -25.80 34.24
CA GLU A 616 26.34 -26.00 34.89
C GLU A 616 26.69 -24.66 35.53
N GLU A 617 26.99 -24.66 36.84
CA GLU A 617 27.56 -23.51 37.51
C GLU A 617 28.87 -23.18 36.79
N ARG A 618 28.78 -22.40 35.71
CA ARG A 618 29.93 -22.05 34.90
C ARG A 618 30.70 -21.00 35.68
N LYS A 619 31.95 -21.32 35.99
CA LYS A 619 32.90 -20.39 36.60
C LYS A 619 33.04 -19.16 35.71
N HIS A 620 32.49 -18.03 36.15
CA HIS A 620 32.65 -16.74 35.48
C HIS A 620 34.12 -16.33 35.51
N ASN A 621 34.77 -16.26 34.34
CA ASN A 621 36.14 -15.77 34.25
C ASN A 621 36.15 -14.23 34.13
N GLN A 622 36.50 -13.53 35.21
CA GLN A 622 36.64 -12.07 35.21
C GLN A 622 37.82 -11.58 34.36
N ASN A 623 38.83 -12.41 34.13
CA ASN A 623 40.03 -12.07 33.36
C ASN A 623 39.83 -12.21 31.84
N ALA A 624 38.76 -12.89 31.40
CA ALA A 624 38.41 -12.97 29.99
C ALA A 624 37.95 -11.58 29.49
N MET A 625 38.30 -11.25 28.24
CA MET A 625 38.01 -9.96 27.64
C MET A 625 36.50 -9.66 27.65
N SER A 626 36.15 -8.41 27.94
CA SER A 626 34.74 -8.02 28.02
C SER A 626 34.03 -8.18 26.67
N PRO A 627 32.76 -8.61 26.63
CA PRO A 627 32.02 -8.77 25.38
C PRO A 627 31.97 -7.50 24.53
N THR A 628 31.89 -6.33 25.17
CA THR A 628 31.90 -5.01 24.51
C THR A 628 33.25 -4.76 23.84
N THR A 629 34.36 -5.02 24.55
CA THR A 629 35.70 -4.85 23.99
C THR A 629 35.94 -5.78 22.80
N VAL A 630 35.50 -7.04 22.87
CA VAL A 630 35.61 -7.96 21.72
C VAL A 630 34.77 -7.47 20.54
N THR A 631 33.57 -6.94 20.81
CA THR A 631 32.69 -6.34 19.79
C THR A 631 33.37 -5.17 19.09
N ASP A 632 33.97 -4.26 19.85
CA ASP A 632 34.65 -3.09 19.33
C ASP A 632 35.91 -3.47 18.54
N ASN A 633 36.70 -4.43 19.04
CA ASN A 633 37.87 -4.96 18.32
C ASN A 633 37.48 -5.62 16.98
N LEU A 634 36.40 -6.40 16.93
CA LEU A 634 35.90 -6.98 15.68
C LEU A 634 35.51 -5.89 14.67
N ARG A 635 34.81 -4.85 15.11
CA ARG A 635 34.43 -3.72 14.25
C ARG A 635 35.65 -2.94 13.77
N GLU A 636 36.61 -2.69 14.65
CA GLU A 636 37.84 -1.97 14.31
C GLU A 636 38.64 -2.72 13.24
N LEU A 637 38.83 -4.04 13.38
CA LEU A 637 39.54 -4.82 12.36
C LEU A 637 38.77 -4.87 11.03
N ILE A 638 37.45 -5.01 11.04
CA ILE A 638 36.64 -4.92 9.81
C ILE A 638 36.84 -3.54 9.15
N TRP A 639 36.86 -2.47 9.94
CA TRP A 639 37.07 -1.12 9.44
C TRP A 639 38.47 -0.91 8.86
N ILE A 640 39.51 -1.46 9.49
CA ILE A 640 40.89 -1.45 8.98
C ILE A 640 41.01 -2.20 7.64
N ILE A 641 40.29 -3.32 7.49
CA ILE A 641 40.23 -4.05 6.21
C ILE A 641 39.61 -3.18 5.11
N LEU A 642 38.53 -2.46 5.43
CA LEU A 642 37.81 -1.61 4.48
C LEU A 642 38.59 -0.34 4.10
N ASP A 643 39.30 0.28 5.04
CA ASP A 643 39.97 1.58 4.83
C ASP A 643 41.27 1.43 4.01
N ASN A 644 42.14 0.48 4.39
CA ASN A 644 43.49 0.35 3.80
C ASN A 644 43.78 -1.06 3.26
N GLY A 645 42.75 -1.85 2.93
CA GLY A 645 42.93 -3.25 2.48
C GLY A 645 43.47 -4.18 3.58
N GLY A 646 43.63 -3.67 4.80
CA GLY A 646 44.06 -4.43 5.95
C GLY A 646 45.57 -4.61 6.09
N ASP A 647 46.44 -3.84 5.43
CA ASP A 647 47.90 -4.08 5.38
C ASP A 647 48.60 -4.36 6.72
N PHE A 648 48.15 -3.75 7.82
CA PHE A 648 48.70 -3.94 9.17
C PHE A 648 48.28 -5.26 9.85
N LEU A 649 47.30 -5.98 9.30
CA LEU A 649 46.83 -7.24 9.87
C LEU A 649 47.85 -8.35 9.68
N THR A 650 48.18 -9.00 10.78
CA THR A 650 49.00 -10.21 10.83
C THR A 650 48.16 -11.39 11.28
N VAL A 651 48.62 -12.61 10.96
CA VAL A 651 47.99 -13.86 11.43
C VAL A 651 47.91 -13.89 12.97
N THR A 652 48.89 -13.30 13.66
CA THR A 652 48.89 -13.23 15.13
C THR A 652 47.76 -12.37 15.67
N ILE A 653 47.53 -11.17 15.11
CA ILE A 653 46.44 -10.29 15.55
C ILE A 653 45.08 -10.95 15.35
N VAL A 654 44.85 -11.53 14.16
CA VAL A 654 43.60 -12.23 13.84
C VAL A 654 43.40 -13.44 14.77
N SER A 655 44.44 -14.24 14.98
CA SER A 655 44.38 -15.40 15.88
C SER A 655 44.07 -14.99 17.31
N THR A 656 44.74 -13.96 17.85
CA THR A 656 44.51 -13.48 19.22
C THR A 656 43.10 -12.94 19.40
N LEU A 657 42.54 -12.25 18.40
CA LEU A 657 41.15 -11.80 18.45
C LEU A 657 40.17 -12.98 18.49
N LEU A 658 40.38 -14.01 17.67
CA LEU A 658 39.53 -15.20 17.68
C LEU A 658 39.66 -16.01 18.97
N ASP A 659 40.86 -16.04 19.57
CA ASP A 659 41.07 -16.64 20.90
C ASP A 659 40.31 -15.88 21.99
N ASN A 660 40.35 -14.54 21.95
CA ASN A 660 39.57 -13.71 22.86
C ASN A 660 38.06 -13.91 22.64
N LEU A 661 37.60 -13.98 21.40
CA LEU A 661 36.19 -14.26 21.06
C LEU A 661 35.75 -15.63 21.60
N TYR A 662 36.57 -16.66 21.40
CA TYR A 662 36.32 -18.00 21.94
C TYR A 662 36.23 -17.98 23.47
N GLN A 663 37.19 -17.36 24.15
CA GLN A 663 37.21 -17.25 25.61
C GLN A 663 35.99 -16.48 26.13
N THR A 664 35.63 -15.36 25.50
CA THR A 664 34.45 -14.57 25.88
C THR A 664 33.16 -15.38 25.71
N LEU A 665 32.96 -16.08 24.58
CA LEU A 665 31.75 -16.89 24.35
C LEU A 665 31.67 -18.11 25.28
N ASN A 666 32.80 -18.69 25.68
CA ASN A 666 32.84 -19.91 26.48
C ASN A 666 32.84 -19.64 28.00
N GLU A 667 33.63 -18.66 28.45
CA GLU A 667 34.01 -18.47 29.87
C GLU A 667 33.31 -17.29 30.57
N ARG A 668 32.67 -16.38 29.82
CA ARG A 668 31.87 -15.29 30.41
C ARG A 668 30.44 -15.75 30.68
N ALA A 669 30.10 -15.84 31.97
CA ALA A 669 28.75 -16.17 32.44
C ALA A 669 27.76 -14.98 32.43
N ASP A 670 28.25 -13.74 32.32
CA ASP A 670 27.48 -12.49 32.26
C ASP A 670 26.98 -12.14 30.85
N LEU A 671 27.23 -13.04 29.88
CA LEU A 671 26.88 -12.82 28.50
C LEU A 671 25.38 -12.99 28.27
N VAL A 672 24.74 -11.92 27.77
CA VAL A 672 23.30 -11.90 27.47
C VAL A 672 23.07 -12.42 26.04
N VAL A 673 22.00 -13.19 25.82
CA VAL A 673 21.61 -13.77 24.52
C VAL A 673 21.68 -12.76 23.36
N GLY A 674 21.31 -11.50 23.58
CA GLY A 674 21.40 -10.44 22.56
C GLY A 674 22.83 -10.14 22.11
N LEU A 675 23.78 -10.03 23.05
CA LEU A 675 25.20 -9.80 22.75
C LEU A 675 25.83 -11.05 22.10
N GLU A 676 25.38 -12.25 22.46
CA GLU A 676 25.78 -13.49 21.77
C GLU A 676 25.43 -13.43 20.29
N LYS A 677 24.21 -12.99 19.95
CA LYS A 677 23.79 -12.82 18.54
C LYS A 677 24.70 -11.85 17.78
N VAL A 678 25.03 -10.72 18.40
CA VAL A 678 25.86 -9.67 17.78
C VAL A 678 27.28 -10.17 17.54
N LEU A 679 27.89 -10.82 18.53
CA LEU A 679 29.24 -11.39 18.40
C LEU A 679 29.28 -12.48 17.31
N TYR A 680 28.25 -13.32 17.25
CA TYR A 680 28.16 -14.35 16.22
C TYR A 680 28.03 -13.73 14.82
N SER A 681 27.13 -12.75 14.61
CA SER A 681 26.99 -12.02 13.34
C SER A 681 28.27 -11.31 12.92
N LEU A 682 28.91 -10.59 13.84
CA LEU A 682 30.17 -9.90 13.55
C LEU A 682 31.30 -10.87 13.23
N SER A 683 31.33 -12.06 13.86
CA SER A 683 32.31 -13.10 13.51
C SER A 683 32.11 -13.64 12.09
N THR A 684 30.87 -13.77 11.64
CA THR A 684 30.54 -14.16 10.25
C THR A 684 30.94 -13.07 9.27
N ASP A 685 30.58 -11.81 9.54
CA ASP A 685 31.01 -10.68 8.71
C ASP A 685 32.54 -10.59 8.64
N PHE A 686 33.24 -10.69 9.77
CA PHE A 686 34.70 -10.66 9.83
C PHE A 686 35.35 -11.76 9.00
N ALA A 687 34.80 -12.99 9.04
CA ALA A 687 35.27 -14.09 8.19
C ALA A 687 35.11 -13.76 6.69
N LEU A 688 33.97 -13.19 6.29
CA LEU A 688 33.72 -12.79 4.90
C LEU A 688 34.66 -11.67 4.43
N PHE A 689 34.92 -10.67 5.28
CA PHE A 689 35.89 -9.60 4.99
C PHE A 689 37.32 -10.14 4.86
N LEU A 690 37.73 -11.08 5.71
CA LEU A 690 39.03 -11.74 5.58
C LEU A 690 39.13 -12.53 4.27
N VAL A 691 38.10 -13.28 3.90
CA VAL A 691 38.07 -14.03 2.63
C VAL A 691 38.17 -13.07 1.42
N ALA A 692 37.41 -11.98 1.43
CA ALA A 692 37.38 -11.02 0.32
C ALA A 692 38.70 -10.25 0.15
N TYR A 693 39.24 -9.69 1.23
CA TYR A 693 40.33 -8.71 1.15
C TYR A 693 41.70 -9.24 1.59
N ARG A 694 41.75 -10.23 2.49
CA ARG A 694 42.98 -10.79 3.09
C ARG A 694 42.99 -12.33 3.08
N SER A 695 42.77 -12.91 1.89
CA SER A 695 42.76 -14.37 1.68
C SER A 695 44.09 -15.04 2.09
N ASP A 696 45.19 -14.28 2.10
CA ASP A 696 46.51 -14.68 2.60
C ASP A 696 46.51 -15.03 4.10
N LEU A 697 45.69 -14.33 4.90
CA LEU A 697 45.54 -14.58 6.34
C LEU A 697 44.51 -15.67 6.63
N PHE A 698 43.61 -15.97 5.70
CA PHE A 698 42.51 -16.92 5.87
C PHE A 698 42.94 -18.38 5.69
N MET A 699 44.07 -18.73 6.32
CA MET A 699 44.68 -20.07 6.29
C MET A 699 43.90 -21.08 7.13
N SER A 700 44.23 -22.38 6.97
CA SER A 700 43.56 -23.45 7.71
C SER A 700 43.48 -23.24 9.22
N LYS A 701 44.56 -22.76 9.85
CA LYS A 701 44.60 -22.51 11.31
C LYS A 701 43.57 -21.47 11.77
N ILE A 702 43.31 -20.45 10.93
CA ILE A 702 42.32 -19.40 11.23
C ILE A 702 40.91 -19.93 10.96
N GLN A 703 40.72 -20.66 9.85
CA GLN A 703 39.45 -21.34 9.54
C GLN A 703 39.03 -22.30 10.67
N ASP A 704 39.96 -23.07 11.23
CA ASP A 704 39.71 -23.98 12.35
C ASP A 704 39.21 -23.24 13.60
N LYS A 705 39.70 -22.01 13.86
CA LYS A 705 39.20 -21.19 14.97
C LYS A 705 37.77 -20.73 14.74
N PHE A 706 37.44 -20.25 13.54
CA PHE A 706 36.05 -19.90 13.18
C PHE A 706 35.10 -21.09 13.32
N ILE A 707 35.49 -22.25 12.77
CA ILE A 707 34.72 -23.50 12.86
C ILE A 707 34.51 -23.87 14.34
N THR A 708 35.55 -23.79 15.17
CA THR A 708 35.48 -24.11 16.59
C THR A 708 34.51 -23.18 17.34
N ILE A 709 34.51 -21.89 17.01
CA ILE A 709 33.59 -20.90 17.59
C ILE A 709 32.15 -21.19 17.13
N TRP A 710 31.93 -21.46 15.84
CA TRP A 710 30.59 -21.68 15.29
C TRP A 710 29.99 -23.05 15.64
N ALA A 711 30.83 -24.03 15.95
CA ALA A 711 30.41 -25.35 16.42
C ALA A 711 29.91 -25.35 17.88
N MET A 712 30.11 -24.27 18.65
CA MET A 712 29.69 -24.18 20.04
C MET A 712 28.18 -24.36 20.20
N ASN A 713 27.76 -25.09 21.24
CA ASN A 713 26.34 -25.32 21.55
C ASN A 713 25.54 -24.02 21.75
N ARG A 714 26.17 -22.94 22.25
CA ARG A 714 25.54 -21.62 22.38
C ARG A 714 25.13 -21.01 21.03
N CYS A 715 25.89 -21.31 19.97
CA CYS A 715 25.59 -20.85 18.62
C CYS A 715 24.48 -21.68 17.96
N LYS A 716 24.34 -22.96 18.33
CA LYS A 716 23.28 -23.87 17.83
C LYS A 716 21.90 -23.57 18.44
N THR A 717 21.83 -23.11 19.69
CA THR A 717 20.55 -22.70 20.31
C THR A 717 19.87 -21.48 19.66
N LEU A 718 20.50 -20.89 18.64
CA LEU A 718 20.07 -19.70 17.92
C LEU A 718 19.58 -20.00 16.48
N GLU A 719 19.19 -21.25 16.21
CA GLU A 719 18.97 -21.83 14.87
C GLU A 719 17.96 -21.09 13.97
N SER A 720 16.91 -20.44 14.50
CA SER A 720 15.88 -19.83 13.64
C SER A 720 16.30 -18.55 12.91
N ASP A 721 17.43 -17.92 13.28
CA ASP A 721 17.89 -16.65 12.67
C ASP A 721 19.43 -16.57 12.61
N SER A 722 20.10 -17.72 12.45
CA SER A 722 21.56 -17.78 12.44
C SER A 722 22.15 -17.19 11.14
N PRO A 723 23.13 -16.26 11.23
CA PRO A 723 23.88 -15.71 10.10
C PRO A 723 24.44 -16.75 9.12
N ILE A 724 24.72 -17.97 9.59
CA ILE A 724 25.27 -19.04 8.75
C ILE A 724 24.27 -19.57 7.72
N HIS A 725 22.97 -19.45 8.01
CA HIS A 725 21.90 -19.77 7.05
C HIS A 725 21.72 -18.68 5.97
N ARG A 726 22.54 -17.62 6.01
CA ARG A 726 22.59 -16.54 5.00
C ARG A 726 24.00 -16.30 4.49
N ILE A 727 24.91 -17.28 4.65
CA ILE A 727 26.29 -17.17 4.20
C ILE A 727 26.36 -16.96 2.68
N PHE A 728 25.49 -17.64 1.92
CA PHE A 728 25.21 -17.37 0.50
C PHE A 728 23.96 -16.48 0.36
N SER A 729 24.16 -15.16 0.45
CA SER A 729 23.11 -14.14 0.22
C SER A 729 23.62 -13.08 -0.76
N SER A 730 22.70 -12.40 -1.47
CA SER A 730 23.07 -11.36 -2.44
C SER A 730 24.05 -10.32 -1.86
N ARG A 731 23.84 -9.85 -0.62
CA ARG A 731 24.78 -8.95 0.09
C ARG A 731 26.19 -9.53 0.16
N ASN A 732 26.33 -10.78 0.61
CA ASN A 732 27.63 -11.40 0.84
C ASN A 732 28.34 -11.75 -0.47
N VAL A 733 27.59 -12.15 -1.50
CA VAL A 733 28.15 -12.37 -2.84
C VAL A 733 28.69 -11.06 -3.41
N MET A 734 27.96 -9.95 -3.28
CA MET A 734 28.46 -8.64 -3.70
C MET A 734 29.70 -8.22 -2.92
N LEU A 735 29.76 -8.49 -1.62
CA LEU A 735 30.97 -8.26 -0.81
C LEU A 735 32.18 -9.05 -1.32
N LEU A 736 31.99 -10.34 -1.64
CA LEU A 736 33.06 -11.20 -2.18
C LEU A 736 33.46 -10.81 -3.63
N ALA A 737 32.57 -10.15 -4.36
CA ALA A 737 32.83 -9.68 -5.73
C ALA A 737 33.64 -8.37 -5.79
N GLN A 738 33.54 -7.51 -4.77
CA GLN A 738 34.24 -6.21 -4.70
C GLN A 738 35.75 -6.25 -5.00
N PRO A 739 36.56 -7.21 -4.50
CA PRO A 739 37.99 -7.26 -4.77
C PRO A 739 38.36 -7.69 -6.20
N GLU A 740 37.40 -8.13 -7.02
CA GLU A 740 37.58 -8.59 -8.41
C GLU A 740 38.65 -9.71 -8.58
N LYS A 741 38.96 -10.44 -7.51
CA LYS A 741 39.93 -11.55 -7.50
C LYS A 741 39.23 -12.91 -7.60
N GLU A 742 39.59 -13.70 -8.60
CA GLU A 742 39.04 -15.06 -8.78
C GLU A 742 39.39 -15.99 -7.60
N GLU A 743 40.60 -15.87 -7.05
CA GLU A 743 41.10 -16.72 -5.96
C GLU A 743 40.21 -16.72 -4.71
N VAL A 744 39.53 -15.59 -4.44
CA VAL A 744 38.60 -15.41 -3.31
C VAL A 744 37.50 -16.47 -3.34
N TRP A 745 36.96 -16.76 -4.53
CA TRP A 745 35.85 -17.69 -4.72
C TRP A 745 36.27 -19.15 -4.51
N VAL A 746 37.50 -19.50 -4.90
CA VAL A 746 38.07 -20.82 -4.64
C VAL A 746 38.35 -21.01 -3.15
N VAL A 747 38.90 -19.99 -2.48
CA VAL A 747 39.14 -20.03 -1.02
C VAL A 747 37.81 -20.14 -0.27
N PHE A 748 36.80 -19.40 -0.69
CA PHE A 748 35.46 -19.45 -0.09
C PHE A 748 34.80 -20.82 -0.30
N GLY A 749 34.83 -21.39 -1.51
CA GLY A 749 34.30 -22.73 -1.78
C GLY A 749 34.97 -23.81 -0.92
N LYS A 750 36.30 -23.77 -0.78
CA LYS A 750 37.04 -24.67 0.14
C LYS A 750 36.61 -24.50 1.59
N PHE A 751 36.36 -23.27 2.02
CA PHE A 751 35.90 -23.00 3.39
C PHE A 751 34.48 -23.54 3.64
N ILE A 752 33.57 -23.40 2.67
CA ILE A 752 32.21 -23.98 2.74
C ILE A 752 32.27 -25.51 2.88
N ASN A 753 33.12 -26.19 2.08
CA ASN A 753 33.34 -27.63 2.23
C ASN A 753 33.75 -28.01 3.65
N ARG A 754 34.66 -27.25 4.27
CA ARG A 754 35.09 -27.50 5.64
C ARG A 754 33.98 -27.27 6.66
N LEU A 755 33.09 -26.30 6.43
CA LEU A 755 31.93 -26.08 7.29
C LEU A 755 30.94 -27.26 7.22
N ILE A 756 30.74 -27.81 6.03
CA ILE A 756 29.90 -28.99 5.80
C ILE A 756 30.54 -30.23 6.43
N GLU A 757 31.83 -30.49 6.18
CA GLU A 757 32.57 -31.62 6.78
C GLU A 757 32.55 -31.62 8.31
N LYS A 758 32.50 -30.43 8.93
CA LYS A 758 32.48 -30.26 10.38
C LYS A 758 31.07 -30.13 10.96
N ASN A 759 30.02 -30.36 10.16
CA ASN A 759 28.60 -30.24 10.56
C ASN A 759 28.27 -28.90 11.21
N VAL A 760 28.90 -27.82 10.73
CA VAL A 760 28.60 -26.44 11.13
C VAL A 760 27.57 -25.83 10.18
N LEU A 761 27.64 -26.18 8.89
CA LEU A 761 26.65 -25.84 7.87
C LEU A 761 26.06 -27.13 7.32
N ASP A 762 24.74 -27.24 7.37
CA ASP A 762 24.03 -28.38 6.77
C ASP A 762 23.96 -28.26 5.25
N ILE A 763 24.08 -29.38 4.54
CA ILE A 763 24.12 -29.42 3.07
C ILE A 763 22.76 -29.05 2.46
N ASP A 764 21.64 -29.44 3.09
CA ASP A 764 20.30 -29.08 2.62
C ASP A 764 20.09 -27.57 2.82
N SER A 765 20.50 -27.04 3.98
CA SER A 765 20.47 -25.59 4.23
C SER A 765 21.34 -24.79 3.26
N PHE A 766 22.50 -25.33 2.87
CA PHE A 766 23.35 -24.70 1.86
C PHE A 766 22.71 -24.73 0.46
N SER A 767 22.11 -25.86 0.09
CA SER A 767 21.35 -26.01 -1.15
C SER A 767 20.21 -25.01 -1.25
N ASP A 768 19.43 -24.85 -0.17
CA ASP A 768 18.34 -23.87 -0.11
C ASP A 768 18.83 -22.43 -0.32
N GLN A 769 20.00 -22.08 0.26
CA GLN A 769 20.62 -20.77 0.03
C GLN A 769 21.01 -20.57 -1.44
N CYS A 770 21.58 -21.58 -2.08
CA CYS A 770 21.96 -21.52 -3.50
C CYS A 770 20.73 -21.36 -4.41
N VAL A 771 19.64 -22.09 -4.12
CA VAL A 771 18.36 -21.96 -4.84
C VAL A 771 17.74 -20.58 -4.61
N ALA A 772 17.77 -20.07 -3.37
CA ALA A 772 17.27 -18.75 -3.05
C ALA A 772 18.05 -17.66 -3.80
N LEU A 773 19.38 -17.79 -3.87
CA LEU A 773 20.23 -16.89 -4.64
C LEU A 773 19.97 -16.98 -6.16
N PHE A 774 19.77 -18.19 -6.68
CA PHE A 774 19.46 -18.41 -8.10
C PHE A 774 18.12 -17.77 -8.50
N ARG A 775 17.15 -17.77 -7.58
CA ARG A 775 15.84 -17.12 -7.77
C ARG A 775 15.87 -15.61 -7.56
N GLN A 776 16.95 -15.04 -7.02
CA GLN A 776 17.03 -13.60 -6.78
C GLN A 776 17.30 -12.84 -8.08
N ASN A 777 16.51 -11.79 -8.30
CA ASN A 777 16.80 -10.81 -9.33
C ASN A 777 18.02 -10.00 -8.87
N TRP A 778 19.16 -10.20 -9.51
CA TRP A 778 20.34 -9.37 -9.28
C TRP A 778 19.98 -7.91 -9.57
N PRO A 779 20.30 -6.96 -8.69
CA PRO A 779 20.01 -5.56 -8.93
C PRO A 779 20.81 -5.10 -10.15
N VAL A 780 20.13 -5.01 -11.30
CA VAL A 780 20.53 -4.08 -12.34
C VAL A 780 20.42 -2.72 -11.66
N LEU A 781 21.56 -2.07 -11.39
CA LEU A 781 21.65 -0.72 -10.83
C LEU A 781 20.79 0.22 -11.70
N ARG A 782 19.50 0.32 -11.36
CA ARG A 782 18.63 1.38 -11.84
C ARG A 782 19.22 2.68 -11.27
N GLU A 783 19.36 3.66 -12.15
CA GLU A 783 19.58 5.10 -11.89
C GLU A 783 20.95 5.72 -12.13
N THR A 784 21.95 5.03 -12.69
CA THR A 784 23.06 5.75 -13.32
C THR A 784 23.34 5.23 -14.72
N MET A 785 23.49 6.16 -15.65
CA MET A 785 23.74 5.92 -17.06
C MET A 785 24.86 4.88 -17.25
N LEU A 786 24.59 3.85 -18.06
CA LEU A 786 25.45 3.31 -19.14
C LEU A 786 25.13 1.82 -19.39
N THR A 787 24.31 1.58 -20.43
CA THR A 787 24.45 0.52 -21.48
C THR A 787 24.60 -0.96 -21.09
N SER A 788 24.24 -1.87 -22.01
CA SER A 788 24.43 -3.33 -21.89
C SER A 788 25.87 -3.78 -21.53
N GLN A 789 26.84 -2.88 -21.59
CA GLN A 789 28.20 -3.07 -21.08
C GLN A 789 28.26 -3.37 -19.57
N PHE A 790 27.46 -2.75 -18.70
CA PHE A 790 27.57 -3.03 -17.25
C PHE A 790 27.10 -4.44 -16.88
N LEU A 791 26.06 -4.94 -17.56
CA LEU A 791 25.56 -6.31 -17.38
C LEU A 791 26.62 -7.35 -17.81
N HIS A 792 27.31 -7.07 -18.91
CA HIS A 792 28.34 -7.95 -19.46
C HIS A 792 29.67 -7.87 -18.69
N PHE A 793 30.13 -6.67 -18.30
CA PHE A 793 31.42 -6.47 -17.65
C PHE A 793 31.43 -6.78 -16.14
N TYR A 794 30.31 -6.60 -15.42
CA TYR A 794 30.29 -6.81 -13.96
C TYR A 794 29.55 -8.08 -13.53
N LEU A 795 28.36 -8.37 -14.09
CA LEU A 795 27.55 -9.48 -13.60
C LEU A 795 28.01 -10.83 -14.16
N GLN A 796 28.42 -10.89 -15.44
CA GLN A 796 28.88 -12.14 -16.06
C GLN A 796 30.12 -12.74 -15.37
N PRO A 797 31.17 -11.96 -15.02
CA PRO A 797 32.29 -12.50 -14.25
C PRO A 797 31.86 -13.03 -12.87
N ILE A 798 30.94 -12.35 -12.18
CA ILE A 798 30.44 -12.77 -10.86
C ILE A 798 29.72 -14.12 -10.94
N LEU A 799 28.88 -14.34 -11.96
CA LEU A 799 28.21 -15.63 -12.16
C LEU A 799 29.22 -16.75 -12.47
N LYS A 800 30.23 -16.47 -13.31
CA LYS A 800 31.33 -17.43 -13.57
C LYS A 800 32.15 -17.73 -12.31
N HIS A 801 32.40 -16.74 -11.47
CA HIS A 801 33.09 -16.93 -10.20
C HIS A 801 32.25 -17.73 -9.18
N LEU A 802 30.93 -17.47 -9.12
CA LEU A 802 29.98 -18.27 -8.34
C LEU A 802 29.96 -19.72 -8.80
N SER A 803 29.95 -19.96 -10.12
CA SER A 803 30.05 -21.30 -10.69
C SER A 803 31.31 -22.02 -10.21
N LYS A 804 32.49 -21.36 -10.30
CA LYS A 804 33.76 -21.92 -9.80
C LYS A 804 33.70 -22.23 -8.29
N CYS A 805 33.13 -21.35 -7.49
CA CYS A 805 32.94 -21.57 -6.06
C CYS A 805 32.08 -22.80 -5.77
N LEU A 806 30.96 -22.96 -6.49
CA LEU A 806 30.07 -24.11 -6.33
C LEU A 806 30.70 -25.41 -6.83
N MET A 807 31.45 -25.37 -7.93
CA MET A 807 32.19 -26.54 -8.42
C MET A 807 33.25 -27.01 -7.42
N GLU A 808 33.93 -26.09 -6.73
CA GLU A 808 34.84 -26.44 -5.63
C GLU A 808 34.09 -27.14 -4.48
N VAL A 809 32.88 -26.67 -4.16
CA VAL A 809 32.02 -27.33 -3.15
C VAL A 809 31.62 -28.73 -3.58
N VAL A 810 31.10 -28.88 -4.81
CA VAL A 810 30.64 -30.16 -5.37
C VAL A 810 31.77 -31.19 -5.48
N THR A 811 32.97 -30.76 -5.84
CA THR A 811 34.15 -31.65 -5.97
C THR A 811 34.68 -32.10 -4.62
N GLY A 812 34.66 -31.23 -3.60
CA GLY A 812 35.07 -31.59 -2.25
C GLY A 812 34.04 -32.43 -1.48
N PHE A 813 32.75 -32.33 -1.83
CA PHE A 813 31.68 -33.02 -1.12
C PHE A 813 31.55 -34.52 -1.50
N LYS A 814 31.61 -35.38 -0.49
CA LYS A 814 31.36 -36.83 -0.60
C LYS A 814 29.95 -37.13 -0.11
N ALA A 815 29.04 -37.48 -1.01
CA ALA A 815 27.68 -37.88 -0.65
C ALA A 815 27.68 -39.20 0.12
N SER A 816 26.84 -39.28 1.14
CA SER A 816 26.70 -40.44 2.02
C SER A 816 25.44 -41.25 1.75
N ASP A 817 24.44 -40.66 1.10
CA ASP A 817 23.13 -41.26 0.82
C ASP A 817 22.51 -40.71 -0.48
N GLU A 818 21.40 -41.32 -0.92
CA GLU A 818 20.72 -40.94 -2.18
C GLU A 818 20.21 -39.48 -2.15
N THR A 819 19.85 -38.97 -0.97
CA THR A 819 19.39 -37.59 -0.77
C THR A 819 20.51 -36.58 -0.97
N THR A 820 21.67 -36.79 -0.34
CA THR A 820 22.86 -35.95 -0.48
C THR A 820 23.46 -36.04 -1.88
N GLU A 821 23.31 -37.18 -2.56
CA GLU A 821 23.68 -37.32 -3.98
C GLU A 821 22.78 -36.47 -4.89
N LYS A 822 21.46 -36.42 -4.64
CA LYS A 822 20.53 -35.52 -5.36
C LYS A 822 20.88 -34.05 -5.14
N VAL A 823 21.20 -33.66 -3.91
CA VAL A 823 21.63 -32.28 -3.59
C VAL A 823 22.93 -31.94 -4.32
N LYS A 824 23.88 -32.88 -4.39
CA LYS A 824 25.12 -32.72 -5.15
C LYS A 824 24.85 -32.49 -6.65
N TYR A 825 23.95 -33.25 -7.26
CA TYR A 825 23.54 -33.02 -8.66
C TYR A 825 22.86 -31.67 -8.86
N LEU A 826 21.99 -31.25 -7.94
CA LEU A 826 21.34 -29.94 -8.00
C LEU A 826 22.35 -28.80 -7.93
N LEU A 827 23.30 -28.86 -6.99
CA LEU A 827 24.37 -27.86 -6.88
C LEU A 827 25.26 -27.84 -8.13
N GLY A 828 25.56 -29.01 -8.70
CA GLY A 828 26.28 -29.12 -9.98
C GLY A 828 25.52 -28.45 -11.13
N TRP A 829 24.21 -28.70 -11.24
CA TRP A 829 23.35 -28.08 -12.25
C TRP A 829 23.29 -26.55 -12.10
N ILE A 830 23.17 -26.04 -10.88
CA ILE A 830 23.20 -24.59 -10.60
C ILE A 830 24.55 -24.01 -11.02
N ALA A 831 25.66 -24.69 -10.71
CA ALA A 831 27.00 -24.26 -11.08
C ALA A 831 27.19 -24.21 -12.60
N GLU A 832 26.77 -25.23 -13.33
CA GLU A 832 26.80 -25.26 -14.80
C GLU A 832 25.95 -24.13 -15.40
N THR A 833 24.74 -23.94 -14.89
CA THR A 833 23.84 -22.88 -15.34
C THR A 833 24.46 -21.50 -15.14
N TYR A 834 25.08 -21.22 -13.99
CA TYR A 834 25.80 -19.95 -13.78
C TYR A 834 26.96 -19.72 -14.74
N ASN A 835 27.59 -20.79 -15.24
CA ASN A 835 28.67 -20.69 -16.22
C ASN A 835 28.15 -20.42 -17.64
N GLU A 836 26.99 -20.98 -17.99
CA GLU A 836 26.38 -20.92 -19.33
C GLU A 836 25.53 -19.68 -19.58
N ILE A 837 25.19 -18.88 -18.56
CA ILE A 837 24.44 -17.63 -18.75
C ILE A 837 25.30 -16.61 -19.52
N GLU A 838 25.04 -16.51 -20.82
CA GLU A 838 25.58 -15.49 -21.73
C GLU A 838 24.54 -14.38 -21.95
N PHE A 839 24.94 -13.13 -21.69
CA PHE A 839 24.11 -11.97 -22.02
C PHE A 839 24.37 -11.56 -23.48
N CYS A 840 23.39 -11.77 -24.35
CA CYS A 840 23.50 -11.55 -25.81
C CYS A 840 23.80 -10.08 -26.15
N SER A 841 24.85 -9.84 -26.95
CA SER A 841 25.25 -8.53 -27.44
C SER A 841 24.59 -8.21 -28.80
N ASP A 842 23.29 -7.94 -28.83
CA ASP A 842 22.65 -7.48 -30.06
C ASP A 842 22.83 -5.97 -30.25
N TYR A 843 24.02 -5.57 -30.73
CA TYR A 843 24.20 -4.34 -31.49
C TYR A 843 25.01 -4.66 -32.75
N ASN A 844 24.31 -5.10 -33.80
CA ASN A 844 24.82 -4.92 -35.15
C ASN A 844 24.82 -3.42 -35.44
N THR A 845 26.01 -2.86 -35.63
CA THR A 845 26.23 -1.59 -36.31
C THR A 845 25.60 -1.67 -37.70
N ILE A 846 24.51 -0.93 -37.91
CA ILE A 846 23.93 -0.74 -39.25
C ILE A 846 24.61 0.50 -39.85
N ASP A 847 25.43 0.23 -40.88
CA ASP A 847 25.69 1.16 -41.99
C ASP A 847 24.41 1.41 -42.79
#